data_AF-G3HML9-F1
#
_entry.id   AF-G3HML9-F1
#
_cell.length_a   1.000
_cell.length_b   1.000
_cell.length_c   1.000
_cell.angle_alpha   90.00
_cell.angle_beta   90.00
_cell.angle_gamma   90.00
#
_symmetry.space_group_name_H-M   'P 1'
#
loop_
_entity.id
_entity.type
_entity.pdbx_description
1 polymer ?
#
loop_
_entity_poly.entity_id
_entity_poly.type
_entity_poly.pdbx_seq_one_letter_code
_entity_poly.pdbx_strand_id
1 'polypeptide(L)'
;MALRREDVNAWERRAPLAPKHIKGITKLGYKVLIQPSNRRAIHDKEYARAGGILQEDITEACLILGVKRPPEEKLMSKKTYAFFSHTIKAQEANMSLLDQVLKQEIRLIDYEKMVDHRGSRIVAFGQWAGVAECGPHSLRNHGGKHLGMAHNYRNSSQAVQAVRDAGYEISLGLMPKSIGPLTFVFTGTGNVSKGAQEVFNELPCEYVEPHELKEVSKTGDLRKVYGTVLSRHHHLVRKTDGVYDPVEYEKYPERYISRFNTDIAPYTTCLINGIYWEQNTPRLLTRQDAKSLLAPVKSAVVPVEGCPELPHKLVAICDISADTGGSIDFMTECTTIERPFCMYDADQHIIHDSVEGSGILMCSIDNLPAQLPIEATEYFGDMLYPYVEEMLLSDASQPLESQNFSPVVRDAVITSNGILTDKYKYIQKLRESRERIQFLSMSTKKKVLVLGSGYVSGPVLEYLSRDNKIEITVGSDMTNQMQQLSKKYNINPVSVTIGKQEEKLQSLIASQDLVISLLPYALHPVVAKACISNRVNMITASYITPAMKELEKSVDDAGITIIGELGLDPGLDHMLAMETIDKAKELGATIESYVSYCGGLPAPECSDNPLRYKFSWSPVGVLMNVMQPASYLLNGEGYSKALNGFVKLGLINREALRPEANPLTWKQLLCDLVGISRSSSCETLKEAVFSKLGGDSTQLEAAEWLGLLGDEQVPQAESIVDAFSKHLVSKLSYGPEEKDMIVMRDSFGIRHPSGHLENKIIDLVVYGDFNGFSAMAKTVGLPTAMAAKMLLDGEIEAKGLMGPFTKEIYGPILERIRAEGIVFNTQSTIKL
;
A
#
# COMPACT_ATOMS: atom_id res chain seq x y z
N MET A 1 -13.71 -36.84 25.82
CA MET A 1 -13.39 -35.73 24.90
C MET A 1 -13.19 -34.43 25.68
N ALA A 2 -12.60 -33.41 25.07
CA ALA A 2 -12.45 -32.08 25.66
C ALA A 2 -12.94 -30.97 24.71
N LEU A 3 -13.64 -30.00 25.29
CA LEU A 3 -13.90 -28.70 24.70
C LEU A 3 -12.80 -27.74 25.17
N ARG A 4 -11.96 -27.29 24.24
CA ARG A 4 -10.84 -26.41 24.55
C ARG A 4 -11.30 -24.98 24.83
N ARG A 5 -10.51 -24.21 25.57
CA ARG A 5 -10.70 -22.76 25.69
C ARG A 5 -10.32 -22.01 24.43
N GLU A 6 -10.97 -20.86 24.26
CA GLU A 6 -10.77 -19.92 23.17
C GLU A 6 -9.64 -18.94 23.53
N ASP A 7 -8.51 -19.01 22.82
CA ASP A 7 -7.31 -18.21 23.12
C ASP A 7 -6.76 -17.38 21.94
N VAL A 8 -7.39 -17.42 20.76
CA VAL A 8 -6.87 -16.77 19.53
C VAL A 8 -6.93 -15.25 19.55
N ASN A 9 -8.09 -14.64 19.82
CA ASN A 9 -8.24 -13.19 19.92
C ASN A 9 -9.40 -12.84 20.89
N ALA A 10 -9.66 -11.55 21.09
CA ALA A 10 -10.71 -11.08 22.01
C ALA A 10 -12.14 -11.37 21.52
N TRP A 11 -12.33 -11.45 20.20
CA TRP A 11 -13.64 -11.60 19.58
C TRP A 11 -14.05 -13.07 19.39
N GLU A 12 -13.09 -13.99 19.35
CA GLU A 12 -13.37 -15.43 19.29
C GLU A 12 -13.88 -15.94 20.64
N ARG A 13 -15.21 -15.93 20.76
CA ARG A 13 -15.94 -16.35 21.96
C ARG A 13 -16.84 -17.56 21.69
N ARG A 14 -16.79 -18.10 20.47
CA ARG A 14 -17.58 -19.26 20.05
C ARG A 14 -16.93 -20.55 20.53
N ALA A 15 -17.77 -21.55 20.80
CA ALA A 15 -17.33 -22.91 21.02
C ALA A 15 -17.85 -23.82 19.88
N PRO A 16 -17.19 -24.96 19.60
CA PRO A 16 -17.70 -25.90 18.60
C PRO A 16 -18.98 -26.64 19.02
N LEU A 17 -19.30 -26.67 20.32
CA LEU A 17 -20.51 -27.33 20.84
C LEU A 17 -21.13 -26.52 21.96
N ALA A 18 -22.43 -26.21 21.85
CA ALA A 18 -23.26 -25.67 22.94
C ALA A 18 -23.60 -26.69 24.05
N PRO A 19 -24.06 -26.26 25.24
CA PRO A 19 -24.44 -27.14 26.35
C PRO A 19 -25.47 -28.22 26.01
N LYS A 20 -26.41 -27.95 25.09
CA LYS A 20 -27.39 -28.96 24.63
C LYS A 20 -26.71 -30.19 24.01
N HIS A 21 -25.63 -29.98 23.25
CA HIS A 21 -24.84 -31.06 22.64
C HIS A 21 -24.03 -31.80 23.69
N ILE A 22 -23.44 -31.07 24.65
CA ILE A 22 -22.72 -31.67 25.76
C ILE A 22 -23.64 -32.60 26.56
N LYS A 23 -24.87 -32.16 26.86
CA LYS A 23 -25.89 -32.98 27.52
C LYS A 23 -26.23 -34.24 26.73
N GLY A 24 -26.25 -34.14 25.40
CA GLY A 24 -26.44 -35.30 24.52
C GLY A 24 -25.30 -36.31 24.65
N ILE A 25 -24.04 -35.84 24.58
CA ILE A 25 -22.84 -36.69 24.68
C ILE A 25 -22.71 -37.34 26.07
N THR A 26 -22.97 -36.59 27.14
CA THR A 26 -22.89 -37.12 28.51
C THR A 26 -23.97 -38.16 28.79
N LYS A 27 -25.17 -38.00 28.22
CA LYS A 27 -26.23 -39.02 28.27
C LYS A 27 -25.87 -40.33 27.58
N LEU A 28 -25.02 -40.29 26.55
CA LEU A 28 -24.47 -41.49 25.91
C LEU A 28 -23.39 -42.18 26.76
N GLY A 29 -23.04 -41.61 27.93
CA GLY A 29 -22.07 -42.18 28.87
C GLY A 29 -20.64 -41.69 28.68
N TYR A 30 -20.40 -40.74 27.77
CA TYR A 30 -19.07 -40.20 27.52
C TYR A 30 -18.66 -39.11 28.51
N LYS A 31 -17.41 -39.16 28.97
CA LYS A 31 -16.79 -38.09 29.78
C LYS A 31 -16.45 -36.89 28.88
N VAL A 32 -17.01 -35.73 29.22
CA VAL A 32 -16.76 -34.46 28.52
C VAL A 32 -16.04 -33.50 29.45
N LEU A 33 -14.79 -33.20 29.14
CA LEU A 33 -14.04 -32.15 29.81
C LEU A 33 -14.32 -30.80 29.16
N ILE A 34 -14.46 -29.77 29.97
CA ILE A 34 -14.66 -28.40 29.54
C ILE A 34 -13.52 -27.59 30.13
N GLN A 35 -12.60 -27.15 29.27
CA GLN A 35 -11.52 -26.30 29.71
C GLN A 35 -12.11 -24.92 30.07
N PRO A 36 -11.90 -24.42 31.31
CA PRO A 36 -12.50 -23.16 31.75
C PRO A 36 -12.12 -21.99 30.83
N SER A 37 -13.02 -21.03 30.63
CA SER A 37 -12.77 -19.89 29.74
C SER A 37 -13.54 -18.65 30.19
N ASN A 38 -12.82 -17.55 30.41
CA ASN A 38 -13.43 -16.24 30.70
C ASN A 38 -13.87 -15.49 29.43
N ARG A 39 -13.55 -16.02 28.24
CA ARG A 39 -13.91 -15.39 26.95
C ARG A 39 -15.19 -15.97 26.35
N ARG A 40 -15.38 -17.29 26.52
CA ARG A 40 -16.51 -18.05 25.96
C ARG A 40 -17.85 -17.34 26.22
N ALA A 41 -18.66 -17.23 25.18
CA ALA A 41 -19.94 -16.52 25.26
C ALA A 41 -20.96 -17.24 26.16
N ILE A 42 -21.01 -18.57 26.08
CA ILE A 42 -21.83 -19.40 26.96
C ILE A 42 -21.00 -19.73 28.22
N HIS A 43 -21.52 -19.35 29.38
CA HIS A 43 -20.80 -19.45 30.64
C HIS A 43 -20.55 -20.91 31.06
N ASP A 44 -19.37 -21.19 31.65
CA ASP A 44 -18.91 -22.51 32.09
C ASP A 44 -19.93 -23.28 32.98
N LYS A 45 -20.64 -22.56 33.86
CA LYS A 45 -21.76 -23.10 34.66
C LYS A 45 -22.85 -23.78 33.82
N GLU A 46 -23.16 -23.31 32.61
CA GLU A 46 -24.15 -23.95 31.74
C GLU A 46 -23.64 -25.30 31.22
N TYR A 47 -22.35 -25.37 30.88
CA TYR A 47 -21.69 -26.62 30.50
C TYR A 47 -21.63 -27.62 31.66
N ALA A 48 -21.34 -27.15 32.86
CA ALA A 48 -21.36 -27.99 34.07
C ALA A 48 -22.77 -28.56 34.33
N ARG A 49 -23.83 -27.74 34.20
CA ARG A 49 -25.22 -28.20 34.32
C ARG A 49 -25.63 -29.19 33.22
N ALA A 50 -25.00 -29.13 32.05
CA ALA A 50 -25.16 -30.11 30.98
C ALA A 50 -24.39 -31.44 31.22
N GLY A 51 -23.68 -31.56 32.35
CA GLY A 51 -22.90 -32.76 32.71
C GLY A 51 -21.43 -32.71 32.26
N GLY A 52 -20.96 -31.56 31.74
CA GLY A 52 -19.54 -31.35 31.47
C GLY A 52 -18.73 -31.18 32.77
N ILE A 53 -17.48 -31.62 32.76
CA ILE A 53 -16.56 -31.53 33.89
C ILE A 53 -15.60 -30.37 33.64
N LEU A 54 -15.69 -29.32 34.47
CA LEU A 54 -14.77 -28.19 34.38
C LEU A 54 -13.39 -28.62 34.85
N GLN A 55 -12.42 -28.63 33.94
CA GLN A 55 -11.07 -29.12 34.21
C GLN A 55 -10.04 -28.40 33.34
N GLU A 56 -9.01 -27.84 33.96
CA GLU A 56 -7.93 -27.11 33.27
C GLU A 56 -7.09 -28.04 32.39
N ASP A 57 -6.65 -29.14 32.99
CA ASP A 57 -5.88 -30.18 32.33
C ASP A 57 -6.83 -31.06 31.50
N ILE A 58 -6.64 -31.06 30.19
CA ILE A 58 -7.44 -31.84 29.25
C ILE A 58 -6.67 -33.04 28.66
N THR A 59 -5.53 -33.40 29.23
CA THR A 59 -4.61 -34.44 28.70
C THR A 59 -5.26 -35.81 28.58
N GLU A 60 -6.22 -36.16 29.45
CA GLU A 60 -6.94 -37.43 29.37
C GLU A 60 -7.89 -37.55 28.16
N ALA A 61 -8.23 -36.44 27.48
CA ALA A 61 -9.14 -36.48 26.36
C ALA A 61 -8.49 -37.15 25.12
N CYS A 62 -9.25 -38.01 24.44
CA CYS A 62 -8.89 -38.59 23.14
C CYS A 62 -9.15 -37.62 21.96
N LEU A 63 -10.29 -36.93 22.02
CA LEU A 63 -10.75 -35.93 21.06
C LEU A 63 -10.74 -34.55 21.71
N ILE A 64 -10.11 -33.58 21.04
CA ILE A 64 -10.05 -32.17 21.45
C ILE A 64 -10.69 -31.31 20.37
N LEU A 65 -11.75 -30.60 20.73
CA LEU A 65 -12.49 -29.72 19.83
C LEU A 65 -12.18 -28.26 20.12
N GLY A 66 -11.95 -27.50 19.05
CA GLY A 66 -11.89 -26.04 19.06
C GLY A 66 -12.53 -25.47 17.80
N VAL A 67 -12.87 -24.18 17.80
CA VAL A 67 -13.29 -23.49 16.56
C VAL A 67 -12.06 -23.17 15.71
N LYS A 68 -11.06 -22.54 16.32
CA LYS A 68 -9.80 -22.14 15.69
C LYS A 68 -8.63 -22.98 16.21
N ARG A 69 -7.49 -22.88 15.50
CA ARG A 69 -6.24 -23.56 15.84
C ARG A 69 -5.77 -23.26 17.27
N PRO A 70 -5.28 -24.27 18.02
CA PRO A 70 -4.62 -24.03 19.30
C PRO A 70 -3.20 -23.47 19.09
N PRO A 71 -2.62 -22.81 20.10
CA PRO A 71 -1.19 -22.52 20.12
C PRO A 71 -0.35 -23.80 19.99
N GLU A 72 0.73 -23.73 19.22
CA GLU A 72 1.56 -24.88 18.84
C GLU A 72 2.15 -25.61 20.06
N GLU A 73 2.57 -24.84 21.06
CA GLU A 73 3.15 -25.35 22.30
C GLU A 73 2.16 -26.10 23.19
N LYS A 74 0.86 -26.02 22.89
CA LYS A 74 -0.22 -26.69 23.62
C LYS A 74 -0.81 -27.88 22.86
N LEU A 75 -0.20 -28.28 21.74
CA LEU A 75 -0.54 -29.50 21.02
C LEU A 75 -0.04 -30.73 21.80
N MET A 76 -0.87 -31.75 21.90
CA MET A 76 -0.55 -32.98 22.61
C MET A 76 -0.42 -34.16 21.65
N SER A 77 0.59 -34.99 21.89
CA SER A 77 0.91 -36.12 21.03
C SER A 77 -0.21 -37.17 20.98
N LYS A 78 -0.41 -37.78 19.80
CA LYS A 78 -1.29 -38.93 19.58
C LYS A 78 -2.74 -38.70 20.02
N LYS A 79 -3.24 -37.48 19.79
CA LYS A 79 -4.63 -37.09 20.01
C LYS A 79 -5.35 -36.86 18.69
N THR A 80 -6.69 -36.93 18.72
CA THR A 80 -7.54 -36.44 17.64
C THR A 80 -7.90 -34.99 17.92
N TYR A 81 -7.63 -34.09 16.98
CA TYR A 81 -8.04 -32.69 17.02
C TYR A 81 -9.03 -32.38 15.90
N ALA A 82 -10.04 -31.57 16.18
CA ALA A 82 -10.91 -31.01 15.15
C ALA A 82 -11.06 -29.49 15.31
N PHE A 83 -10.71 -28.74 14.26
CA PHE A 83 -10.79 -27.28 14.16
C PHE A 83 -10.58 -26.81 12.71
N PHE A 84 -10.90 -25.55 12.40
CA PHE A 84 -10.54 -24.94 11.11
C PHE A 84 -9.02 -24.72 11.03
N SER A 85 -8.31 -25.58 10.31
CA SER A 85 -6.83 -25.57 10.32
C SER A 85 -6.21 -24.61 9.32
N HIS A 86 -6.93 -24.36 8.21
CA HIS A 86 -6.44 -23.54 7.08
C HIS A 86 -5.11 -24.05 6.48
N THR A 87 -4.79 -25.33 6.65
CA THR A 87 -3.53 -25.94 6.19
C THR A 87 -3.57 -26.45 4.75
N ILE A 88 -4.78 -26.76 4.25
CA ILE A 88 -5.03 -27.40 2.94
C ILE A 88 -4.53 -26.62 1.71
N LYS A 89 -4.34 -25.30 1.85
CA LYS A 89 -3.84 -24.40 0.80
C LYS A 89 -2.32 -24.22 0.85
N ALA A 90 -1.62 -24.89 1.76
CA ALA A 90 -0.17 -24.80 1.96
C ALA A 90 0.36 -23.36 2.18
N GLN A 91 -0.44 -22.48 2.78
CA GLN A 91 -0.07 -21.10 3.07
C GLN A 91 0.97 -21.03 4.20
N GLU A 92 1.98 -20.18 4.04
CA GLU A 92 3.13 -20.05 4.95
C GLU A 92 2.76 -19.95 6.43
N ALA A 93 1.80 -19.08 6.75
CA ALA A 93 1.35 -18.80 8.11
C ALA A 93 0.74 -20.00 8.87
N ASN A 94 0.45 -21.11 8.18
CA ASN A 94 -0.13 -22.31 8.75
C ASN A 94 0.80 -23.53 8.70
N MET A 95 2.00 -23.41 8.09
CA MET A 95 2.87 -24.58 7.89
C MET A 95 3.58 -25.04 9.17
N SER A 96 3.98 -24.12 10.04
CA SER A 96 4.56 -24.46 11.36
C SER A 96 3.61 -25.31 12.20
N LEU A 97 2.33 -24.93 12.23
CA LEU A 97 1.28 -25.70 12.88
C LEU A 97 1.18 -27.12 12.30
N LEU A 98 1.14 -27.26 10.98
CA LEU A 98 1.05 -28.56 10.32
C LEU A 98 2.28 -29.43 10.64
N ASP A 99 3.47 -28.83 10.71
CA ASP A 99 4.70 -29.54 11.07
C ASP A 99 4.66 -30.06 12.51
N GLN A 100 4.14 -29.26 13.45
CA GLN A 100 3.92 -29.71 14.82
C GLN A 100 2.84 -30.80 14.90
N VAL A 101 1.75 -30.68 14.15
CA VAL A 101 0.70 -31.71 14.06
C VAL A 101 1.27 -33.04 13.58
N LEU A 102 2.10 -33.02 12.53
CA LEU A 102 2.79 -34.21 12.03
C LEU A 102 3.78 -34.78 13.06
N LYS A 103 4.62 -33.92 13.64
CA LYS A 103 5.62 -34.31 14.66
C LYS A 103 4.98 -34.95 15.89
N GLN A 104 3.83 -34.43 16.32
CA GLN A 104 3.09 -34.94 17.47
C GLN A 104 2.23 -36.17 17.13
N GLU A 105 2.25 -36.65 15.88
CA GLU A 105 1.41 -37.75 15.39
C GLU A 105 -0.09 -37.49 15.63
N ILE A 106 -0.53 -36.24 15.47
CA ILE A 106 -1.91 -35.84 15.68
C ILE A 106 -2.77 -36.27 14.50
N ARG A 107 -3.96 -36.81 14.79
CA ARG A 107 -5.03 -36.96 13.81
C ARG A 107 -5.80 -35.65 13.70
N LEU A 108 -5.60 -34.90 12.63
CA LEU A 108 -6.22 -33.60 12.42
C LEU A 108 -7.44 -33.73 11.50
N ILE A 109 -8.61 -33.39 12.02
CA ILE A 109 -9.86 -33.26 11.26
C ILE A 109 -10.09 -31.78 10.98
N ASP A 110 -10.17 -31.39 9.71
CA ASP A 110 -10.50 -30.02 9.33
C ASP A 110 -11.97 -29.88 8.97
N TYR A 111 -12.71 -29.06 9.72
CA TYR A 111 -14.12 -28.80 9.46
C TYR A 111 -14.38 -28.27 8.04
N GLU A 112 -13.41 -27.56 7.44
CA GLU A 112 -13.50 -27.06 6.06
C GLU A 112 -13.68 -28.17 5.03
N LYS A 113 -13.27 -29.40 5.37
CA LYS A 113 -13.31 -30.58 4.49
C LYS A 113 -14.40 -31.58 4.85
N MET A 114 -15.24 -31.28 5.83
CA MET A 114 -16.48 -32.02 6.07
C MET A 114 -17.52 -31.63 5.02
N VAL A 115 -17.57 -32.42 3.94
CA VAL A 115 -18.46 -32.20 2.79
C VAL A 115 -19.40 -33.38 2.56
N ASP A 116 -20.59 -33.11 2.01
CA ASP A 116 -21.53 -34.15 1.61
C ASP A 116 -21.10 -34.83 0.30
N HIS A 117 -21.86 -35.83 -0.15
CA HIS A 117 -21.62 -36.56 -1.40
C HIS A 117 -21.69 -35.69 -2.67
N ARG A 118 -22.23 -34.47 -2.57
CA ARG A 118 -22.26 -33.46 -3.65
C ARG A 118 -21.14 -32.45 -3.53
N GLY A 119 -20.24 -32.59 -2.55
CA GLY A 119 -19.15 -31.65 -2.28
C GLY A 119 -19.57 -30.39 -1.51
N SER A 120 -20.81 -30.32 -1.00
CA SER A 120 -21.30 -29.17 -0.24
C SER A 120 -20.79 -29.24 1.21
N ARG A 121 -20.26 -28.13 1.74
CA ARG A 121 -19.79 -28.05 3.13
C ARG A 121 -20.95 -28.30 4.11
N ILE A 122 -20.74 -29.22 5.04
CA ILE A 122 -21.72 -29.58 6.07
C ILE A 122 -21.54 -28.68 7.29
N VAL A 123 -20.30 -28.48 7.74
CA VAL A 123 -19.99 -27.76 8.98
C VAL A 123 -19.40 -26.39 8.65
N ALA A 124 -20.23 -25.34 8.70
CA ALA A 124 -19.83 -23.97 8.37
C ALA A 124 -20.64 -22.91 9.12
N PHE A 125 -20.07 -21.72 9.32
CA PHE A 125 -20.74 -20.59 9.96
C PHE A 125 -21.49 -19.64 9.01
N GLY A 126 -21.60 -19.99 7.72
CA GLY A 126 -22.00 -19.05 6.67
C GLY A 126 -23.31 -18.29 6.96
N GLN A 127 -24.34 -18.96 7.49
CA GLN A 127 -25.61 -18.32 7.81
C GLN A 127 -25.45 -17.18 8.83
N TRP A 128 -24.70 -17.41 9.90
CA TRP A 128 -24.48 -16.40 10.95
C TRP A 128 -23.53 -15.29 10.52
N ALA A 129 -22.70 -15.50 9.49
CA ALA A 129 -21.98 -14.40 8.86
C ALA A 129 -22.96 -13.43 8.17
N GLY A 130 -23.93 -13.98 7.43
CA GLY A 130 -25.01 -13.20 6.81
C GLY A 130 -25.90 -12.46 7.81
N VAL A 131 -26.33 -13.16 8.87
CA VAL A 131 -27.15 -12.55 9.95
C VAL A 131 -26.40 -11.44 10.67
N ALA A 132 -25.12 -11.66 10.98
CA ALA A 132 -24.30 -10.63 11.62
C ALA A 132 -24.16 -9.38 10.73
N GLU A 133 -23.91 -9.56 9.42
CA GLU A 133 -23.69 -8.45 8.49
C GLU A 133 -24.97 -7.67 8.16
N CYS A 134 -26.07 -8.35 7.82
CA CYS A 134 -27.22 -7.68 7.20
C CYS A 134 -28.13 -6.91 8.17
N GLY A 135 -27.90 -6.99 9.47
CA GLY A 135 -28.71 -6.22 10.43
C GLY A 135 -28.35 -4.73 10.44
N PRO A 136 -27.43 -4.30 11.31
CA PRO A 136 -27.23 -2.88 11.61
C PRO A 136 -26.30 -2.11 10.65
N HIS A 137 -25.57 -2.79 9.76
CA HIS A 137 -24.40 -2.22 9.07
C HIS A 137 -24.76 -1.32 7.87
N SER A 138 -25.74 -1.73 7.07
CA SER A 138 -26.09 -1.10 5.79
C SER A 138 -26.94 0.18 5.92
N LEU A 139 -27.56 0.41 7.08
CA LEU A 139 -28.48 1.52 7.34
C LEU A 139 -27.93 2.57 8.32
N ARG A 140 -26.76 2.33 8.94
CA ARG A 140 -26.25 3.15 10.07
C ARG A 140 -25.93 4.61 9.70
N ASN A 141 -25.50 4.86 8.46
CA ASN A 141 -24.98 6.17 8.07
C ASN A 141 -25.97 7.03 7.27
N HIS A 142 -27.19 6.55 7.02
CA HIS A 142 -28.11 7.18 6.07
C HIS A 142 -29.48 7.44 6.72
N GLY A 143 -29.67 8.66 7.25
CA GLY A 143 -30.98 9.15 7.71
C GLY A 143 -31.26 9.09 9.22
N GLY A 144 -30.24 9.14 10.08
CA GLY A 144 -30.43 9.35 11.53
C GLY A 144 -30.80 8.11 12.35
N LYS A 145 -30.62 6.90 11.81
CA LYS A 145 -31.02 5.64 12.46
C LYS A 145 -29.84 5.00 13.19
N HIS A 146 -29.95 4.88 14.51
CA HIS A 146 -28.87 4.48 15.42
C HIS A 146 -28.80 2.95 15.61
N LEU A 147 -28.49 2.21 14.54
CA LEU A 147 -28.28 0.76 14.60
C LEU A 147 -26.82 0.45 15.00
N GLY A 148 -26.59 -0.15 16.17
CA GLY A 148 -25.25 -0.57 16.62
C GLY A 148 -24.80 -1.90 16.02
N MET A 149 -23.49 -2.18 15.96
CA MET A 149 -22.92 -3.45 15.46
C MET A 149 -23.56 -4.68 16.15
N ALA A 150 -23.57 -5.85 15.48
CA ALA A 150 -24.24 -7.04 16.02
C ALA A 150 -23.76 -7.44 17.42
N HIS A 151 -22.47 -7.26 17.71
CA HIS A 151 -21.88 -7.52 19.03
C HIS A 151 -22.29 -6.54 20.15
N ASN A 152 -22.94 -5.42 19.81
CA ASN A 152 -23.52 -4.49 20.80
C ASN A 152 -24.82 -5.01 21.40
N TYR A 153 -25.44 -6.01 20.77
CA TYR A 153 -26.63 -6.67 21.28
C TYR A 153 -26.25 -7.93 22.05
N ARG A 154 -27.02 -8.24 23.09
CA ARG A 154 -26.75 -9.41 23.93
C ARG A 154 -26.95 -10.73 23.18
N ASN A 155 -27.87 -10.75 22.22
CA ASN A 155 -28.25 -11.89 21.40
C ASN A 155 -28.90 -11.42 20.09
N SER A 156 -29.07 -12.36 19.17
CA SER A 156 -29.71 -12.17 17.87
C SER A 156 -31.12 -11.58 17.97
N SER A 157 -31.91 -11.96 18.97
CA SER A 157 -33.27 -11.42 19.15
C SER A 157 -33.29 -9.91 19.42
N GLN A 158 -32.34 -9.39 20.21
CA GLN A 158 -32.20 -7.95 20.43
C GLN A 158 -31.72 -7.22 19.18
N ALA A 159 -30.80 -7.81 18.43
CA ALA A 159 -30.34 -7.26 17.14
C ALA A 159 -31.50 -7.16 16.13
N VAL A 160 -32.29 -8.23 16.01
CA VAL A 160 -33.49 -8.27 15.17
C VAL A 160 -34.54 -7.25 15.62
N GLN A 161 -34.73 -7.08 16.93
CA GLN A 161 -35.66 -6.06 17.43
C GLN A 161 -35.23 -4.64 17.02
N ALA A 162 -33.94 -4.32 17.09
CA ALA A 162 -33.45 -3.03 16.63
C ALA A 162 -33.69 -2.81 15.12
N VAL A 163 -33.57 -3.87 14.30
CA VAL A 163 -33.92 -3.83 12.87
C VAL A 163 -35.41 -3.61 12.67
N ARG A 164 -36.28 -4.27 13.45
CA ARG A 164 -37.74 -4.06 13.43
C ARG A 164 -38.12 -2.64 13.81
N ASP A 165 -37.48 -2.06 14.82
CA ASP A 165 -37.72 -0.68 15.24
C ASP A 165 -37.35 0.30 14.13
N ALA A 166 -36.21 0.09 13.46
CA ALA A 166 -35.83 0.86 12.27
C ALA A 166 -36.85 0.67 11.12
N GLY A 167 -37.34 -0.56 10.93
CA GLY A 167 -38.38 -0.90 9.96
C GLY A 167 -39.72 -0.22 10.22
N TYR A 168 -40.10 -0.08 11.50
CA TYR A 168 -41.30 0.65 11.90
C TYR A 168 -41.21 2.12 11.46
N GLU A 169 -40.08 2.79 11.69
CA GLU A 169 -39.86 4.16 11.20
C GLU A 169 -39.93 4.26 9.67
N ILE A 170 -39.39 3.26 8.94
CA ILE A 170 -39.51 3.19 7.47
C ILE A 170 -40.99 3.15 7.08
N SER A 171 -41.79 2.27 7.71
CA SER A 171 -43.21 2.12 7.40
C SER A 171 -44.04 3.40 7.64
N LEU A 172 -43.61 4.23 8.60
CA LEU A 172 -44.21 5.54 8.88
C LEU A 172 -43.80 6.62 7.86
N GLY A 173 -42.93 6.32 6.90
CA GLY A 173 -42.45 7.27 5.90
C GLY A 173 -41.41 8.26 6.46
N LEU A 174 -40.73 7.90 7.55
CA LEU A 174 -39.71 8.75 8.18
C LEU A 174 -38.33 8.64 7.49
N MET A 175 -38.23 7.96 6.34
CA MET A 175 -37.01 7.95 5.54
C MET A 175 -36.79 9.30 4.84
N PRO A 176 -35.56 9.84 4.83
CA PRO A 176 -35.25 11.03 4.03
C PRO A 176 -35.60 10.81 2.55
N LYS A 177 -36.22 11.80 1.91
CA LYS A 177 -36.54 11.69 0.47
C LYS A 177 -35.29 11.69 -0.41
N SER A 178 -34.20 12.29 0.07
CA SER A 178 -32.91 12.42 -0.61
C SER A 178 -32.22 11.10 -0.94
N ILE A 179 -32.47 10.04 -0.15
CA ILE A 179 -31.85 8.72 -0.37
C ILE A 179 -32.63 7.85 -1.35
N GLY A 180 -33.83 8.29 -1.75
CA GLY A 180 -34.73 7.56 -2.64
C GLY A 180 -35.13 6.18 -2.13
N PRO A 181 -35.76 5.35 -2.97
CA PRO A 181 -36.04 3.96 -2.63
C PRO A 181 -34.72 3.21 -2.43
N LEU A 182 -34.58 2.58 -1.27
CA LEU A 182 -33.40 1.77 -0.94
C LEU A 182 -33.52 0.40 -1.60
N THR A 183 -32.47 0.01 -2.31
CA THR A 183 -32.40 -1.25 -3.07
C THR A 183 -31.22 -2.08 -2.56
N PHE A 184 -31.50 -3.29 -2.11
CA PHE A 184 -30.55 -4.22 -1.55
C PHE A 184 -30.35 -5.38 -2.51
N VAL A 185 -29.09 -5.67 -2.84
CA VAL A 185 -28.72 -6.76 -3.72
C VAL A 185 -27.95 -7.81 -2.94
N PHE A 186 -28.46 -9.03 -2.92
CA PHE A 186 -27.81 -10.18 -2.29
C PHE A 186 -27.19 -11.05 -3.37
N THR A 187 -25.87 -11.27 -3.33
CA THR A 187 -25.22 -12.16 -4.29
C THR A 187 -25.03 -13.56 -3.73
N GLY A 188 -25.27 -14.56 -4.58
CA GLY A 188 -25.23 -15.97 -4.20
C GLY A 188 -26.53 -16.45 -3.55
N THR A 189 -26.73 -17.77 -3.58
CA THR A 189 -27.92 -18.46 -3.03
C THR A 189 -27.57 -19.37 -1.85
N GLY A 190 -26.33 -19.27 -1.36
CA GLY A 190 -25.80 -20.04 -0.24
C GLY A 190 -26.26 -19.54 1.13
N ASN A 191 -25.75 -20.18 2.18
CA ASN A 191 -26.16 -19.90 3.57
C ASN A 191 -25.92 -18.45 3.99
N VAL A 192 -24.84 -17.82 3.52
CA VAL A 192 -24.53 -16.40 3.79
C VAL A 192 -25.66 -15.50 3.30
N SER A 193 -26.02 -15.61 2.03
CA SER A 193 -27.11 -14.84 1.43
C SER A 193 -28.44 -15.08 2.13
N LYS A 194 -28.77 -16.35 2.46
CA LYS A 194 -29.99 -16.68 3.21
C LYS A 194 -30.03 -16.04 4.60
N GLY A 195 -28.93 -16.10 5.35
CA GLY A 195 -28.84 -15.47 6.66
C GLY A 195 -28.95 -13.94 6.60
N ALA A 196 -28.42 -13.33 5.55
CA ALA A 196 -28.60 -11.90 5.32
C ALA A 196 -30.08 -11.56 5.03
N GLN A 197 -30.73 -12.35 4.17
CA GLN A 197 -32.15 -12.20 3.83
C GLN A 197 -33.06 -12.38 5.06
N GLU A 198 -32.74 -13.30 5.97
CA GLU A 198 -33.50 -13.49 7.23
C GLU A 198 -33.62 -12.19 8.02
N VAL A 199 -32.54 -11.40 8.09
CA VAL A 199 -32.57 -10.11 8.80
C VAL A 199 -33.24 -9.02 7.96
N PHE A 200 -33.02 -9.02 6.65
CA PHE A 200 -33.67 -8.09 5.74
C PHE A 200 -35.21 -8.21 5.76
N ASN A 201 -35.74 -9.44 5.92
CA ASN A 201 -37.17 -9.74 6.02
C ASN A 201 -37.85 -9.11 7.24
N GLU A 202 -37.08 -8.63 8.23
CA GLU A 202 -37.60 -7.95 9.41
C GLU A 202 -37.85 -6.44 9.17
N LEU A 203 -37.41 -5.92 8.02
CA LEU A 203 -37.77 -4.60 7.51
C LEU A 203 -39.09 -4.67 6.71
N PRO A 204 -39.79 -3.55 6.47
CA PRO A 204 -40.92 -3.51 5.52
C PRO A 204 -40.39 -3.69 4.08
N CYS A 205 -40.05 -4.92 3.70
CA CYS A 205 -39.37 -5.21 2.46
C CYS A 205 -40.28 -5.76 1.35
N GLU A 206 -39.86 -5.56 0.11
CA GLU A 206 -40.47 -6.16 -1.08
C GLU A 206 -39.38 -6.75 -1.98
N TYR A 207 -39.51 -8.03 -2.33
CA TYR A 207 -38.58 -8.66 -3.26
C TYR A 207 -39.01 -8.44 -4.70
N VAL A 208 -38.04 -8.11 -5.55
CA VAL A 208 -38.24 -7.83 -6.97
C VAL A 208 -37.22 -8.59 -7.81
N GLU A 209 -37.60 -8.91 -9.05
CA GLU A 209 -36.72 -9.57 -9.98
C GLU A 209 -35.57 -8.63 -10.40
N PRO A 210 -34.38 -9.14 -10.76
CA PRO A 210 -33.22 -8.30 -11.09
C PRO A 210 -33.48 -7.27 -12.20
N HIS A 211 -34.37 -7.60 -13.16
CA HIS A 211 -34.72 -6.68 -14.25
C HIS A 211 -35.65 -5.53 -13.81
N GLU A 212 -36.35 -5.67 -12.68
CA GLU A 212 -37.27 -4.67 -12.12
C GLU A 212 -36.54 -3.61 -11.27
N LEU A 213 -35.29 -3.88 -10.84
CA LEU A 213 -34.47 -2.96 -10.03
C LEU A 213 -34.41 -1.55 -10.60
N LYS A 214 -34.31 -1.42 -11.93
CA LYS A 214 -34.23 -0.13 -12.62
C LYS A 214 -35.47 0.74 -12.42
N GLU A 215 -36.65 0.13 -12.38
CA GLU A 215 -37.91 0.85 -12.22
C GLU A 215 -38.15 1.21 -10.74
N VAL A 216 -37.92 0.22 -9.87
CA VAL A 216 -38.08 0.32 -8.43
C VAL A 216 -37.13 1.33 -7.80
N SER A 217 -35.87 1.38 -8.27
CA SER A 217 -34.88 2.34 -7.79
C SER A 217 -35.26 3.81 -8.03
N LYS A 218 -36.23 4.06 -8.92
CA LYS A 218 -36.74 5.41 -9.28
C LYS A 218 -38.12 5.70 -8.69
N THR A 219 -39.02 4.72 -8.68
CA THR A 219 -40.45 4.93 -8.40
C THR A 219 -40.97 4.16 -7.17
N GLY A 220 -40.10 3.41 -6.49
CA GLY A 220 -40.47 2.64 -5.32
C GLY A 220 -41.05 3.46 -4.17
N ASP A 221 -41.87 2.82 -3.34
CA ASP A 221 -42.46 3.41 -2.15
C ASP A 221 -41.38 3.59 -1.06
N LEU A 222 -41.21 4.82 -0.59
CA LEU A 222 -40.27 5.17 0.48
C LEU A 222 -40.68 4.63 1.86
N ARG A 223 -41.84 3.98 1.96
CA ARG A 223 -42.27 3.25 3.17
C ARG A 223 -41.81 1.79 3.16
N LYS A 224 -41.04 1.39 2.16
CA LYS A 224 -40.49 0.06 1.99
C LYS A 224 -39.02 0.09 1.60
N VAL A 225 -38.37 -1.07 1.72
CA VAL A 225 -37.06 -1.35 1.14
C VAL A 225 -37.17 -2.48 0.13
N TYR A 226 -36.36 -2.47 -0.92
CA TYR A 226 -36.48 -3.43 -2.02
C TYR A 226 -35.29 -4.38 -2.04
N GLY A 227 -35.54 -5.68 -2.19
CA GLY A 227 -34.51 -6.71 -2.19
C GLY A 227 -34.49 -7.51 -3.49
N THR A 228 -33.31 -7.92 -3.94
CA THR A 228 -33.19 -8.89 -5.04
C THR A 228 -32.04 -9.86 -4.79
N VAL A 229 -32.19 -11.11 -5.25
CA VAL A 229 -31.19 -12.17 -5.03
C VAL A 229 -30.58 -12.58 -6.37
N LEU A 230 -29.27 -12.37 -6.52
CA LEU A 230 -28.55 -12.69 -7.73
C LEU A 230 -27.91 -14.07 -7.68
N SER A 231 -28.38 -14.93 -8.58
CA SER A 231 -27.66 -16.11 -9.05
C SER A 231 -26.72 -15.80 -10.23
N ARG A 232 -25.77 -16.72 -10.49
CA ARG A 232 -24.76 -16.62 -11.58
C ARG A 232 -25.36 -16.20 -12.93
N HIS A 233 -26.48 -16.78 -13.35
CA HIS A 233 -27.10 -16.52 -14.65
C HIS A 233 -27.63 -15.09 -14.84
N HIS A 234 -27.80 -14.31 -13.77
CA HIS A 234 -28.29 -12.93 -13.88
C HIS A 234 -27.19 -11.94 -14.30
N HIS A 235 -25.93 -12.28 -14.06
CA HIS A 235 -24.83 -11.34 -14.29
C HIS A 235 -23.66 -11.96 -15.05
N LEU A 236 -23.48 -13.28 -15.06
CA LEU A 236 -22.44 -13.94 -15.84
C LEU A 236 -22.94 -14.29 -17.23
N VAL A 237 -22.18 -13.90 -18.24
CA VAL A 237 -22.47 -14.21 -19.65
C VAL A 237 -21.21 -14.58 -20.39
N ARG A 238 -21.33 -15.45 -21.40
CA ARG A 238 -20.22 -15.80 -22.28
C ARG A 238 -19.84 -14.58 -23.13
N LYS A 239 -18.53 -14.35 -23.28
CA LYS A 239 -17.98 -13.20 -24.03
C LYS A 239 -18.39 -13.16 -25.51
N THR A 240 -18.75 -14.30 -26.11
CA THR A 240 -19.03 -14.42 -27.55
C THR A 240 -20.47 -14.10 -27.93
N ASP A 241 -21.45 -14.58 -27.15
CA ASP A 241 -22.88 -14.55 -27.51
C ASP A 241 -23.77 -13.96 -26.41
N GLY A 242 -23.22 -13.69 -25.22
CA GLY A 242 -23.97 -13.14 -24.09
C GLY A 242 -24.86 -14.15 -23.36
N VAL A 243 -24.71 -15.46 -23.59
CA VAL A 243 -25.52 -16.51 -22.96
C VAL A 243 -24.80 -17.09 -21.74
N TYR A 244 -25.56 -17.51 -20.71
CA TYR A 244 -25.02 -18.24 -19.57
C TYR A 244 -25.23 -19.74 -19.71
N ASP A 245 -24.15 -20.54 -19.71
CA ASP A 245 -24.20 -22.00 -19.60
C ASP A 245 -23.52 -22.44 -18.29
N PRO A 246 -24.25 -23.06 -17.33
CA PRO A 246 -23.70 -23.44 -16.04
C PRO A 246 -22.67 -24.57 -16.12
N VAL A 247 -22.80 -25.50 -17.07
CA VAL A 247 -21.90 -26.66 -17.20
C VAL A 247 -20.58 -26.24 -17.84
N GLU A 248 -20.63 -25.34 -18.82
CA GLU A 248 -19.42 -24.80 -19.42
C GLU A 248 -18.70 -23.87 -18.45
N TYR A 249 -19.42 -22.99 -17.75
CA TYR A 249 -18.82 -22.07 -16.78
C TYR A 249 -17.99 -22.79 -15.73
N GLU A 250 -18.46 -23.94 -15.24
CA GLU A 250 -17.74 -24.73 -14.23
C GLU A 250 -16.42 -25.31 -14.76
N LYS A 251 -16.30 -25.50 -16.09
CA LYS A 251 -15.08 -26.03 -16.74
C LYS A 251 -14.16 -24.93 -17.28
N TYR A 252 -14.74 -23.83 -17.76
CA TYR A 252 -14.07 -22.77 -18.51
C TYR A 252 -14.57 -21.37 -18.06
N PRO A 253 -14.40 -21.00 -16.79
CA PRO A 253 -14.91 -19.73 -16.25
C PRO A 253 -14.28 -18.50 -16.94
N GLU A 254 -13.09 -18.63 -17.52
CA GLU A 254 -12.36 -17.56 -18.23
C GLU A 254 -13.07 -17.07 -19.51
N ARG A 255 -14.01 -17.87 -20.05
CA ARG A 255 -14.82 -17.52 -21.23
C ARG A 255 -15.97 -16.57 -20.90
N TYR A 256 -16.22 -16.32 -19.62
CA TYR A 256 -17.33 -15.52 -19.13
C TYR A 256 -16.86 -14.14 -18.67
N ILE A 257 -17.81 -13.21 -18.62
CA ILE A 257 -17.65 -11.86 -18.04
C ILE A 257 -18.87 -11.54 -17.19
N SER A 258 -18.69 -10.72 -16.15
CA SER A 258 -19.79 -10.20 -15.33
C SER A 258 -20.34 -8.91 -15.94
N ARG A 259 -21.67 -8.79 -16.06
CA ARG A 259 -22.42 -7.57 -16.39
C ARG A 259 -23.03 -6.88 -15.17
N PHE A 260 -22.60 -7.28 -13.97
CA PHE A 260 -23.13 -6.71 -12.73
C PHE A 260 -22.98 -5.19 -12.68
N ASN A 261 -21.84 -4.66 -13.16
CA ASN A 261 -21.53 -3.23 -13.24
C ASN A 261 -22.53 -2.43 -14.10
N THR A 262 -23.11 -3.01 -15.16
CA THR A 262 -24.02 -2.31 -16.07
C THR A 262 -25.49 -2.57 -15.76
N ASP A 263 -25.82 -3.81 -15.43
CA ASP A 263 -27.22 -4.26 -15.43
C ASP A 263 -27.84 -4.14 -14.03
N ILE A 264 -27.02 -4.20 -12.96
CA ILE A 264 -27.50 -4.27 -11.57
C ILE A 264 -26.95 -3.13 -10.70
N ALA A 265 -25.62 -2.95 -10.65
CA ALA A 265 -24.94 -2.01 -9.76
C ALA A 265 -25.46 -0.55 -9.86
N PRO A 266 -25.81 -0.01 -11.05
CA PRO A 266 -26.33 1.36 -11.16
C PRO A 266 -27.67 1.58 -10.44
N TYR A 267 -28.39 0.51 -10.15
CA TYR A 267 -29.70 0.51 -9.50
C TYR A 267 -29.65 -0.07 -8.09
N THR A 268 -28.45 -0.30 -7.55
CA THR A 268 -28.21 -0.91 -6.24
C THR A 268 -27.84 0.18 -5.24
N THR A 269 -28.47 0.20 -4.06
CA THR A 269 -28.08 1.07 -2.95
C THR A 269 -27.05 0.42 -2.05
N CYS A 270 -27.31 -0.83 -1.65
CA CYS A 270 -26.42 -1.62 -0.82
C CYS A 270 -26.24 -3.00 -1.42
N LEU A 271 -24.98 -3.39 -1.63
CA LEU A 271 -24.61 -4.73 -2.07
C LEU A 271 -24.20 -5.56 -0.86
N ILE A 272 -24.90 -6.67 -0.62
CA ILE A 272 -24.51 -7.72 0.33
C ILE A 272 -23.84 -8.84 -0.48
N ASN A 273 -22.51 -8.83 -0.53
CA ASN A 273 -21.74 -9.75 -1.35
C ASN A 273 -21.41 -11.04 -0.58
N GLY A 274 -21.99 -12.16 -1.02
CA GLY A 274 -21.83 -13.48 -0.40
C GLY A 274 -21.36 -14.57 -1.37
N ILE A 275 -20.75 -14.18 -2.50
CA ILE A 275 -20.28 -15.14 -3.50
C ILE A 275 -18.98 -15.81 -3.08
N TYR A 276 -18.85 -17.05 -3.53
CA TYR A 276 -17.57 -17.73 -3.59
C TYR A 276 -16.85 -17.31 -4.87
N TRP A 277 -15.59 -16.89 -4.77
CA TRP A 277 -14.78 -16.44 -5.90
C TRP A 277 -13.42 -17.16 -5.94
N GLU A 278 -12.95 -17.45 -7.15
CA GLU A 278 -11.63 -18.04 -7.41
C GLU A 278 -10.87 -17.22 -8.45
N GLN A 279 -9.54 -17.31 -8.44
CA GLN A 279 -8.65 -16.47 -9.27
C GLN A 279 -8.95 -16.53 -10.78
N ASN A 280 -9.48 -17.65 -11.27
CA ASN A 280 -9.82 -17.86 -12.69
C ASN A 280 -11.26 -17.47 -13.05
N THR A 281 -12.02 -16.90 -12.11
CA THR A 281 -13.43 -16.52 -12.32
C THR A 281 -13.60 -15.01 -12.47
N PRO A 282 -14.58 -14.53 -13.27
CA PRO A 282 -14.82 -13.11 -13.45
C PRO A 282 -15.11 -12.38 -12.13
N ARG A 283 -14.56 -11.17 -11.97
CA ARG A 283 -14.86 -10.30 -10.83
C ARG A 283 -16.28 -9.72 -10.95
N LEU A 284 -16.88 -9.39 -9.82
CA LEU A 284 -18.20 -8.76 -9.77
C LEU A 284 -18.10 -7.25 -10.07
N LEU A 285 -17.14 -6.57 -9.46
CA LEU A 285 -16.80 -5.17 -9.71
C LEU A 285 -15.28 -4.98 -9.75
N THR A 286 -14.82 -4.21 -10.73
CA THR A 286 -13.42 -3.75 -10.86
C THR A 286 -13.25 -2.31 -10.36
N ARG A 287 -12.01 -1.87 -10.16
CA ARG A 287 -11.70 -0.45 -9.88
C ARG A 287 -12.29 0.50 -10.94
N GLN A 288 -12.25 0.09 -12.20
CA GLN A 288 -12.80 0.85 -13.32
C GLN A 288 -14.33 0.93 -13.28
N ASP A 289 -14.99 -0.16 -12.86
CA ASP A 289 -16.44 -0.18 -12.69
C ASP A 289 -16.88 0.77 -11.58
N ALA A 290 -16.19 0.75 -10.43
CA ALA A 290 -16.48 1.67 -9.33
C ALA A 290 -16.36 3.14 -9.76
N LYS A 291 -15.27 3.51 -10.46
CA LYS A 291 -15.11 4.87 -10.99
C LYS A 291 -16.26 5.28 -11.91
N SER A 292 -16.70 4.36 -12.76
CA SER A 292 -17.83 4.60 -13.68
C SER A 292 -19.17 4.75 -12.94
N LEU A 293 -19.37 3.99 -11.86
CA LEU A 293 -20.57 4.02 -11.02
C LEU A 293 -20.65 5.27 -10.13
N LEU A 294 -19.51 5.82 -9.72
CA LEU A 294 -19.41 6.98 -8.83
C LEU A 294 -19.32 8.32 -9.58
N ALA A 295 -19.21 8.28 -10.91
CA ALA A 295 -19.22 9.49 -11.73
C ALA A 295 -20.51 10.30 -11.50
N PRO A 296 -20.43 11.63 -11.29
CA PRO A 296 -21.59 12.46 -10.99
C PRO A 296 -22.65 12.35 -12.10
N VAL A 297 -23.84 11.86 -11.75
CA VAL A 297 -24.96 11.84 -12.68
C VAL A 297 -25.53 13.25 -12.75
N LYS A 298 -25.55 13.86 -13.94
CA LYS A 298 -26.29 15.11 -14.18
C LYS A 298 -27.78 14.86 -13.91
N SER A 299 -28.23 15.14 -12.70
CA SER A 299 -29.66 15.12 -12.39
C SER A 299 -30.35 16.22 -13.19
N ALA A 300 -31.39 15.85 -13.94
CA ALA A 300 -32.22 16.77 -14.72
C ALA A 300 -33.22 17.56 -13.85
N VAL A 301 -33.17 17.36 -12.52
CA VAL A 301 -34.10 17.94 -11.56
C VAL A 301 -33.40 19.03 -10.76
N VAL A 302 -34.06 20.18 -10.63
CA VAL A 302 -33.56 21.33 -9.86
C VAL A 302 -33.44 20.90 -8.39
N PRO A 303 -32.28 21.07 -7.73
CA PRO A 303 -32.12 20.75 -6.32
C PRO A 303 -33.18 21.46 -5.47
N VAL A 304 -33.92 20.70 -4.67
CA VAL A 304 -34.85 21.27 -3.69
C VAL A 304 -34.03 21.71 -2.48
N GLU A 305 -34.14 22.99 -2.12
CA GLU A 305 -33.44 23.57 -0.98
C GLU A 305 -33.71 22.77 0.31
N GLY A 306 -32.65 22.26 0.96
CA GLY A 306 -32.74 21.44 2.17
C GLY A 306 -32.82 19.92 1.98
N CYS A 307 -32.80 19.39 0.75
CA CYS A 307 -32.79 17.94 0.46
C CYS A 307 -31.74 17.59 -0.61
N PRO A 308 -30.44 17.46 -0.26
CA PRO A 308 -29.39 17.10 -1.22
C PRO A 308 -29.60 15.68 -1.76
N GLU A 309 -29.47 15.47 -3.08
CA GLU A 309 -29.51 14.13 -3.68
C GLU A 309 -28.25 13.32 -3.32
N LEU A 310 -28.36 11.99 -3.32
CA LEU A 310 -27.18 11.13 -3.21
C LEU A 310 -26.25 11.34 -4.42
N PRO A 311 -24.92 11.42 -4.21
CA PRO A 311 -23.96 11.63 -5.30
C PRO A 311 -23.93 10.48 -6.31
N HIS A 312 -24.23 9.26 -5.85
CA HIS A 312 -24.34 8.04 -6.65
C HIS A 312 -25.28 7.04 -5.97
N LYS A 313 -25.82 6.07 -6.73
CA LYS A 313 -26.80 5.11 -6.20
C LYS A 313 -26.15 4.04 -5.32
N LEU A 314 -25.00 3.48 -5.72
CA LEU A 314 -24.27 2.45 -4.96
C LEU A 314 -23.50 3.10 -3.82
N VAL A 315 -24.03 2.99 -2.61
CA VAL A 315 -23.48 3.71 -1.44
C VAL A 315 -22.67 2.81 -0.54
N ALA A 316 -23.05 1.54 -0.41
CA ALA A 316 -22.39 0.60 0.49
C ALA A 316 -22.18 -0.79 -0.14
N ILE A 317 -21.06 -1.41 0.17
CA ILE A 317 -20.77 -2.82 -0.12
C ILE A 317 -20.38 -3.51 1.18
N CYS A 318 -21.20 -4.47 1.57
CA CYS A 318 -20.94 -5.43 2.64
C CYS A 318 -20.38 -6.71 2.01
N ASP A 319 -19.06 -6.82 1.93
CA ASP A 319 -18.35 -7.96 1.35
C ASP A 319 -18.05 -9.05 2.38
N ILE A 320 -19.02 -9.97 2.54
CA ILE A 320 -18.96 -11.10 3.48
C ILE A 320 -17.98 -12.18 3.00
N SER A 321 -17.60 -12.19 1.72
CA SER A 321 -16.59 -13.13 1.23
C SER A 321 -15.24 -12.85 1.88
N ALA A 322 -14.95 -11.57 2.17
CA ALA A 322 -13.72 -11.11 2.83
C ALA A 322 -12.45 -11.58 2.12
N ASP A 323 -12.50 -11.63 0.78
CA ASP A 323 -11.38 -12.00 -0.06
C ASP A 323 -10.63 -10.74 -0.53
N THR A 324 -9.45 -10.50 0.04
CA THR A 324 -8.54 -9.44 -0.41
C THR A 324 -8.22 -9.60 -1.90
N GLY A 325 -8.54 -8.57 -2.69
CA GLY A 325 -8.39 -8.59 -4.14
C GLY A 325 -9.21 -9.69 -4.80
N GLY A 326 -10.39 -10.01 -4.23
CA GLY A 326 -11.30 -11.05 -4.68
C GLY A 326 -12.41 -10.55 -5.61
N SER A 327 -13.64 -10.99 -5.40
CA SER A 327 -14.74 -10.63 -6.32
C SER A 327 -15.01 -9.11 -6.44
N ILE A 328 -14.64 -8.35 -5.41
CA ILE A 328 -14.56 -6.89 -5.43
C ILE A 328 -13.07 -6.50 -5.51
N ASP A 329 -12.63 -6.06 -6.68
CA ASP A 329 -11.20 -5.84 -7.00
C ASP A 329 -10.48 -4.84 -6.08
N PHE A 330 -11.21 -3.82 -5.63
CA PHE A 330 -10.67 -2.75 -4.80
C PHE A 330 -10.72 -3.02 -3.30
N MET A 331 -11.19 -4.19 -2.87
CA MET A 331 -11.04 -4.63 -1.48
C MET A 331 -9.63 -5.13 -1.22
N THR A 332 -8.71 -4.24 -0.90
CA THR A 332 -7.30 -4.62 -0.66
C THR A 332 -7.03 -5.13 0.75
N GLU A 333 -7.89 -4.81 1.72
CA GLU A 333 -7.74 -5.23 3.12
C GLU A 333 -9.10 -5.52 3.75
N CYS A 334 -9.18 -6.52 4.62
CA CYS A 334 -10.38 -6.80 5.41
C CYS A 334 -10.48 -5.79 6.56
N THR A 335 -11.67 -5.24 6.76
CA THR A 335 -12.03 -4.49 7.97
C THR A 335 -12.07 -5.41 9.20
N THR A 336 -12.04 -4.82 10.40
CA THR A 336 -12.06 -5.57 11.66
C THR A 336 -13.34 -5.29 12.45
N ILE A 337 -13.69 -6.11 13.44
CA ILE A 337 -14.85 -5.80 14.31
C ILE A 337 -14.69 -4.45 15.03
N GLU A 338 -13.45 -4.04 15.34
CA GLU A 338 -13.12 -2.77 15.99
C GLU A 338 -13.19 -1.58 15.02
N ARG A 339 -12.79 -1.79 13.76
CA ARG A 339 -12.88 -0.82 12.67
C ARG A 339 -13.63 -1.45 11.49
N PRO A 340 -14.97 -1.54 11.57
CA PRO A 340 -15.77 -2.34 10.66
C PRO A 340 -16.04 -1.67 9.31
N PHE A 341 -15.73 -0.39 9.19
CA PHE A 341 -16.00 0.37 7.98
C PHE A 341 -14.77 1.11 7.50
N CYS A 342 -14.61 1.19 6.19
CA CYS A 342 -13.69 2.10 5.52
C CYS A 342 -14.40 2.73 4.31
N MET A 343 -13.90 3.88 3.86
CA MET A 343 -14.42 4.56 2.67
C MET A 343 -13.50 4.28 1.49
N TYR A 344 -14.05 3.75 0.40
CA TYR A 344 -13.30 3.59 -0.85
C TYR A 344 -13.53 4.80 -1.78
N ASP A 345 -12.47 5.57 -2.01
CA ASP A 345 -12.44 6.64 -3.02
C ASP A 345 -12.11 6.02 -4.39
N ALA A 346 -13.10 6.00 -5.28
CA ALA A 346 -12.97 5.41 -6.62
C ALA A 346 -12.15 6.28 -7.59
N ASP A 347 -11.96 7.58 -7.31
CA ASP A 347 -11.16 8.49 -8.14
C ASP A 347 -9.67 8.37 -7.81
N GLN A 348 -9.34 8.26 -6.53
CA GLN A 348 -7.97 8.12 -6.04
C GLN A 348 -7.51 6.65 -5.94
N HIS A 349 -8.46 5.71 -5.94
CA HIS A 349 -8.24 4.30 -5.61
C HIS A 349 -7.62 4.09 -4.22
N ILE A 350 -8.04 4.89 -3.25
CA ILE A 350 -7.55 4.87 -1.86
C ILE A 350 -8.67 4.38 -0.95
N ILE A 351 -8.31 3.56 0.04
CA ILE A 351 -9.18 3.22 1.17
C ILE A 351 -8.83 4.14 2.32
N HIS A 352 -9.82 4.89 2.81
CA HIS A 352 -9.69 5.74 3.99
C HIS A 352 -10.29 5.04 5.21
N ASP A 353 -9.61 5.14 6.35
CA ASP A 353 -10.13 4.69 7.67
C ASP A 353 -11.32 5.55 8.18
N SER A 354 -11.64 6.64 7.48
CA SER A 354 -12.78 7.51 7.78
C SER A 354 -14.07 6.97 7.15
N VAL A 355 -15.20 7.20 7.81
CA VAL A 355 -16.55 6.99 7.25
C VAL A 355 -17.13 8.26 6.62
N GLU A 356 -16.39 9.37 6.69
CA GLU A 356 -16.75 10.66 6.09
C GLU A 356 -15.98 10.86 4.77
N GLY A 357 -16.69 11.23 3.70
CA GLY A 357 -16.11 11.50 2.39
C GLY A 357 -17.01 11.10 1.23
N SER A 358 -16.53 11.35 0.00
CA SER A 358 -17.14 10.84 -1.24
C SER A 358 -16.55 9.47 -1.54
N GLY A 359 -17.38 8.46 -1.79
CA GLY A 359 -16.91 7.10 -2.01
C GLY A 359 -17.94 6.02 -1.70
N ILE A 360 -17.51 4.76 -1.80
CA ILE A 360 -18.31 3.60 -1.39
C ILE A 360 -17.94 3.23 0.04
N LEU A 361 -18.94 3.14 0.93
CA LEU A 361 -18.75 2.60 2.27
C LEU A 361 -18.54 1.08 2.18
N MET A 362 -17.36 0.62 2.55
CA MET A 362 -17.00 -0.80 2.52
C MET A 362 -17.04 -1.39 3.93
N CYS A 363 -17.61 -2.59 4.06
CA CYS A 363 -17.53 -3.45 5.24
C CYS A 363 -17.14 -4.85 4.78
N SER A 364 -16.09 -5.42 5.35
CA SER A 364 -15.59 -6.74 4.96
C SER A 364 -14.83 -7.39 6.11
N ILE A 365 -15.55 -8.12 6.96
CA ILE A 365 -15.02 -8.70 8.19
C ILE A 365 -14.87 -10.21 8.01
N ASP A 366 -13.66 -10.74 8.20
CA ASP A 366 -13.32 -12.15 7.96
C ASP A 366 -13.90 -13.14 9.00
N ASN A 367 -14.40 -12.62 10.12
CA ASN A 367 -14.84 -13.40 11.26
C ASN A 367 -16.23 -13.03 11.79
N LEU A 368 -17.10 -12.52 10.91
CA LEU A 368 -18.46 -12.05 11.21
C LEU A 368 -19.29 -12.89 12.20
N PRO A 369 -19.33 -14.24 12.13
CA PRO A 369 -20.13 -15.02 13.08
C PRO A 369 -19.65 -14.89 14.53
N ALA A 370 -18.45 -14.36 14.79
CA ALA A 370 -17.97 -14.04 16.13
C ALA A 370 -18.77 -12.90 16.80
N GLN A 371 -19.50 -12.09 16.02
CA GLN A 371 -20.36 -11.03 16.56
C GLN A 371 -21.64 -11.57 17.24
N LEU A 372 -22.10 -12.77 16.87
CA LEU A 372 -23.25 -13.47 17.47
C LEU A 372 -22.81 -14.85 17.98
N PRO A 373 -21.93 -14.90 19.01
CA PRO A 373 -21.16 -16.10 19.31
C PRO A 373 -21.98 -17.23 19.94
N ILE A 374 -23.11 -16.94 20.60
CA ILE A 374 -23.97 -17.96 21.23
C ILE A 374 -24.69 -18.75 20.15
N GLU A 375 -25.41 -18.07 19.27
CA GLU A 375 -26.20 -18.70 18.22
C GLU A 375 -25.32 -19.34 17.16
N ALA A 376 -24.18 -18.72 16.83
CA ALA A 376 -23.16 -19.35 15.99
C ALA A 376 -22.65 -20.67 16.60
N THR A 377 -22.46 -20.74 17.94
CA THR A 377 -22.06 -21.96 18.66
C THR A 377 -23.16 -23.03 18.63
N GLU A 378 -24.42 -22.63 18.79
CA GLU A 378 -25.55 -23.55 18.72
C GLU A 378 -25.73 -24.15 17.34
N TYR A 379 -25.78 -23.31 16.31
CA TYR A 379 -25.98 -23.72 14.93
C TYR A 379 -24.81 -24.57 14.41
N PHE A 380 -23.58 -24.13 14.66
CA PHE A 380 -22.40 -24.91 14.28
C PHE A 380 -22.38 -26.26 14.99
N GLY A 381 -22.73 -26.27 16.28
CA GLY A 381 -22.83 -27.48 17.06
C GLY A 381 -23.91 -28.43 16.57
N ASP A 382 -25.07 -27.94 16.12
CA ASP A 382 -26.16 -28.78 15.58
C ASP A 382 -25.70 -29.55 14.33
N MET A 383 -24.86 -28.93 13.49
CA MET A 383 -24.31 -29.57 12.29
C MET A 383 -23.12 -30.50 12.59
N LEU A 384 -22.29 -30.18 13.59
CA LEU A 384 -21.15 -31.00 13.97
C LEU A 384 -21.55 -32.21 14.83
N TYR A 385 -22.52 -32.04 15.72
CA TYR A 385 -22.95 -33.01 16.75
C TYR A 385 -23.19 -34.44 16.21
N PRO A 386 -23.84 -34.65 15.04
CA PRO A 386 -24.05 -35.99 14.49
C PRO A 386 -22.76 -36.78 14.22
N TYR A 387 -21.63 -36.10 14.05
CA TYR A 387 -20.34 -36.70 13.73
C TYR A 387 -19.40 -36.80 14.93
N VAL A 388 -19.74 -36.21 16.08
CA VAL A 388 -18.86 -36.15 17.25
C VAL A 388 -18.62 -37.54 17.83
N GLU A 389 -19.61 -38.42 17.81
CA GLU A 389 -19.48 -39.78 18.37
C GLU A 389 -18.43 -40.61 17.62
N GLU A 390 -18.45 -40.61 16.28
CA GLU A 390 -17.42 -41.32 15.51
C GLU A 390 -16.03 -40.69 15.69
N MET A 391 -15.94 -39.35 15.82
CA MET A 391 -14.68 -38.67 16.16
C MET A 391 -14.18 -39.03 17.56
N LEU A 392 -15.07 -39.29 18.51
CA LEU A 392 -14.72 -39.62 19.90
C LEU A 392 -14.21 -41.05 20.03
N LEU A 393 -14.79 -41.97 19.26
CA LEU A 393 -14.37 -43.37 19.16
C LEU A 393 -13.04 -43.55 18.41
N SER A 394 -12.55 -42.50 17.74
CA SER A 394 -11.25 -42.46 17.07
C SER A 394 -10.09 -42.68 18.03
N ASP A 395 -9.23 -43.66 17.73
CA ASP A 395 -7.92 -43.81 18.34
C ASP A 395 -6.83 -43.32 17.39
N ALA A 396 -6.25 -42.15 17.69
CA ALA A 396 -5.21 -41.53 16.89
C ALA A 396 -3.90 -42.34 16.84
N SER A 397 -3.71 -43.30 17.76
CA SER A 397 -2.55 -44.19 17.76
C SER A 397 -2.65 -45.31 16.73
N GLN A 398 -3.87 -45.68 16.32
CA GLN A 398 -4.13 -46.70 15.32
C GLN A 398 -4.14 -46.10 13.90
N PRO A 399 -3.90 -46.89 12.83
CA PRO A 399 -4.02 -46.42 11.45
C PRO A 399 -5.41 -45.87 11.12
N LEU A 400 -5.52 -44.95 10.15
CA LEU A 400 -6.81 -44.36 9.76
C LEU A 400 -7.77 -45.41 9.18
N GLU A 401 -7.24 -46.42 8.49
CA GLU A 401 -7.99 -47.48 7.82
C GLU A 401 -8.70 -48.41 8.80
N SER A 402 -8.20 -48.52 10.03
CA SER A 402 -8.86 -49.31 11.09
C SER A 402 -9.99 -48.55 11.79
N GLN A 403 -10.16 -47.26 11.48
CA GLN A 403 -11.20 -46.42 12.08
C GLN A 403 -12.51 -46.47 11.29
N ASN A 404 -13.61 -46.59 12.01
CA ASN A 404 -14.95 -46.59 11.44
C ASN A 404 -15.50 -45.16 11.32
N PHE A 405 -14.98 -44.41 10.35
CA PHE A 405 -15.48 -43.09 9.99
C PHE A 405 -16.43 -43.15 8.80
N SER A 406 -17.49 -42.35 8.87
CA SER A 406 -18.26 -41.95 7.70
C SER A 406 -17.36 -41.29 6.65
N PRO A 407 -17.72 -41.32 5.36
CA PRO A 407 -16.97 -40.62 4.32
C PRO A 407 -16.76 -39.14 4.62
N VAL A 408 -17.73 -38.49 5.30
CA VAL A 408 -17.68 -37.07 5.67
C VAL A 408 -16.49 -36.78 6.60
N VAL A 409 -16.32 -37.58 7.66
CA VAL A 409 -15.23 -37.38 8.62
C VAL A 409 -13.92 -37.94 8.08
N ARG A 410 -13.95 -39.11 7.43
CA ARG A 410 -12.74 -39.74 6.87
C ARG A 410 -12.03 -38.81 5.89
N ASP A 411 -12.78 -38.21 4.98
CA ASP A 411 -12.22 -37.30 3.96
C ASP A 411 -11.77 -35.96 4.55
N ALA A 412 -12.24 -35.60 5.75
CA ALA A 412 -11.82 -34.41 6.47
C ALA A 412 -10.53 -34.60 7.29
N VAL A 413 -10.02 -35.84 7.41
CA VAL A 413 -8.76 -36.12 8.11
C VAL A 413 -7.58 -35.70 7.23
N ILE A 414 -6.90 -34.62 7.62
CA ILE A 414 -5.72 -34.07 6.93
C ILE A 414 -4.46 -34.89 7.23
N THR A 415 -4.26 -35.20 8.50
CA THR A 415 -3.10 -35.95 9.00
C THR A 415 -3.53 -37.12 9.87
N SER A 416 -2.74 -38.19 9.88
CA SER A 416 -2.89 -39.30 10.83
C SER A 416 -1.52 -39.98 10.99
N ASN A 417 -1.20 -40.43 12.20
CA ASN A 417 0.01 -41.23 12.48
C ASN A 417 1.31 -40.60 11.93
N GLY A 418 1.43 -39.27 12.02
CA GLY A 418 2.62 -38.51 11.61
C GLY A 418 2.78 -38.27 10.12
N ILE A 419 1.79 -38.62 9.30
CA ILE A 419 1.80 -38.41 7.85
C ILE A 419 0.55 -37.69 7.36
N LEU A 420 0.65 -37.07 6.17
CA LEU A 420 -0.51 -36.61 5.41
C LEU A 420 -1.28 -37.80 4.86
N THR A 421 -2.62 -37.75 4.95
CA THR A 421 -3.46 -38.79 4.33
C THR A 421 -3.45 -38.64 2.81
N ASP A 422 -3.85 -39.70 2.08
CA ASP A 422 -3.69 -39.77 0.62
C ASP A 422 -4.29 -38.57 -0.14
N LYS A 423 -5.47 -38.11 0.30
CA LYS A 423 -6.17 -36.96 -0.31
C LYS A 423 -5.41 -35.64 -0.17
N TYR A 424 -4.51 -35.53 0.81
CA TYR A 424 -3.78 -34.31 1.15
C TYR A 424 -2.27 -34.41 0.89
N LYS A 425 -1.76 -35.51 0.32
CA LYS A 425 -0.35 -35.63 -0.08
C LYS A 425 0.10 -34.54 -1.06
N TYR A 426 -0.82 -33.91 -1.79
CA TYR A 426 -0.51 -32.77 -2.67
C TYR A 426 0.04 -31.56 -1.89
N ILE A 427 -0.27 -31.40 -0.60
CA ILE A 427 0.24 -30.30 0.24
C ILE A 427 1.77 -30.34 0.27
N GLN A 428 2.36 -31.54 0.31
CA GLN A 428 3.81 -31.70 0.25
C GLN A 428 4.39 -31.18 -1.08
N LYS A 429 3.73 -31.45 -2.21
CA LYS A 429 4.14 -30.90 -3.52
C LYS A 429 4.01 -29.38 -3.58
N LEU A 430 2.95 -28.81 -2.98
CA LEU A 430 2.79 -27.36 -2.88
C LEU A 430 3.90 -26.73 -2.03
N ARG A 431 4.28 -27.37 -0.92
CA ARG A 431 5.41 -26.97 -0.07
C ARG A 431 6.72 -27.00 -0.85
N GLU A 432 7.04 -28.12 -1.51
CA GLU A 432 8.25 -28.28 -2.30
C GLU A 432 8.31 -27.30 -3.48
N SER A 433 7.19 -27.05 -4.16
CA SER A 433 7.11 -26.05 -5.22
C SER A 433 7.39 -24.64 -4.69
N ARG A 434 6.81 -24.29 -3.53
CA ARG A 434 7.03 -23.01 -2.87
C ARG A 434 8.47 -22.87 -2.39
N GLU A 435 9.00 -23.90 -1.73
CA GLU A 435 10.40 -23.97 -1.30
C GLU A 435 11.34 -23.93 -2.49
N ARG A 436 11.01 -24.53 -3.64
CA ARG A 436 11.81 -24.44 -4.87
C ARG A 436 11.76 -23.05 -5.48
N ILE A 437 10.60 -22.38 -5.48
CA ILE A 437 10.47 -20.97 -5.88
C ILE A 437 11.28 -20.08 -4.91
N GLN A 438 11.20 -20.36 -3.61
CA GLN A 438 11.92 -19.64 -2.56
C GLN A 438 13.43 -19.94 -2.58
N PHE A 439 13.84 -21.16 -2.92
CA PHE A 439 15.24 -21.60 -3.04
C PHE A 439 15.88 -21.05 -4.31
N LEU A 440 15.14 -21.06 -5.44
CA LEU A 440 15.51 -20.31 -6.65
C LEU A 440 15.64 -18.80 -6.35
N SER A 441 14.91 -18.27 -5.36
CA SER A 441 15.07 -16.89 -4.88
C SER A 441 16.16 -16.69 -3.81
N MET A 442 16.67 -17.76 -3.16
CA MET A 442 17.57 -17.68 -1.99
C MET A 442 19.04 -17.99 -2.30
N SER A 443 19.38 -18.57 -3.47
CA SER A 443 20.74 -19.08 -3.70
C SER A 443 21.78 -18.05 -4.14
N THR A 444 21.46 -16.77 -4.28
CA THR A 444 22.47 -15.70 -4.45
C THR A 444 21.98 -14.41 -3.77
N LYS A 445 22.73 -13.89 -2.80
CA LYS A 445 22.51 -12.51 -2.34
C LYS A 445 22.68 -11.59 -3.54
N LYS A 446 21.75 -10.66 -3.73
CA LYS A 446 21.83 -9.66 -4.80
C LYS A 446 22.90 -8.64 -4.44
N LYS A 447 23.86 -8.42 -5.33
CA LYS A 447 25.03 -7.56 -5.09
C LYS A 447 24.81 -6.20 -5.73
N VAL A 448 24.89 -5.15 -4.91
CA VAL A 448 24.67 -3.77 -5.35
C VAL A 448 25.92 -2.95 -5.09
N LEU A 449 26.40 -2.26 -6.12
CA LEU A 449 27.48 -1.29 -6.00
C LEU A 449 26.92 0.14 -5.98
N VAL A 450 27.12 0.85 -4.87
CA VAL A 450 26.80 2.27 -4.74
C VAL A 450 28.08 3.08 -4.95
N LEU A 451 28.14 3.87 -6.02
CA LEU A 451 29.24 4.77 -6.31
C LEU A 451 28.93 6.18 -5.79
N GLY A 452 29.72 6.62 -4.80
CA GLY A 452 29.53 7.89 -4.09
C GLY A 452 29.11 7.70 -2.63
N SER A 453 29.73 8.45 -1.73
CA SER A 453 29.52 8.39 -0.26
C SER A 453 29.01 9.72 0.33
N GLY A 454 28.46 10.60 -0.53
CA GLY A 454 27.88 11.88 -0.12
C GLY A 454 26.55 11.73 0.65
N TYR A 455 25.94 12.85 1.04
CA TYR A 455 24.76 12.88 1.91
C TYR A 455 23.56 12.04 1.42
N VAL A 456 23.37 11.95 0.10
CA VAL A 456 22.28 11.17 -0.53
C VAL A 456 22.48 9.65 -0.39
N SER A 457 23.71 9.18 -0.18
CA SER A 457 23.99 7.74 -0.04
C SER A 457 23.38 7.16 1.24
N GLY A 458 23.25 7.96 2.31
CA GLY A 458 22.75 7.49 3.61
C GLY A 458 21.36 6.86 3.56
N PRO A 459 20.33 7.55 3.01
CA PRO A 459 18.99 6.99 2.81
C PRO A 459 18.94 5.78 1.87
N VAL A 460 19.76 5.77 0.81
CA VAL A 460 19.84 4.65 -0.12
C VAL A 460 20.34 3.39 0.58
N LEU A 461 21.42 3.53 1.35
CA LEU A 461 22.00 2.43 2.12
C LEU A 461 21.05 1.94 3.19
N GLU A 462 20.37 2.84 3.90
CA GLU A 462 19.40 2.47 4.94
C GLU A 462 18.26 1.66 4.34
N TYR A 463 17.61 2.16 3.28
CA TYR A 463 16.48 1.49 2.64
C TYR A 463 16.83 0.11 2.08
N LEU A 464 17.96 -0.01 1.35
CA LEU A 464 18.40 -1.28 0.79
C LEU A 464 18.85 -2.29 1.87
N SER A 465 19.42 -1.80 2.99
CA SER A 465 19.87 -2.68 4.08
C SER A 465 18.73 -3.30 4.89
N ARG A 466 17.49 -2.81 4.73
CA ARG A 466 16.30 -3.43 5.34
C ARG A 466 16.06 -4.85 4.81
N ASP A 467 16.55 -5.15 3.62
CA ASP A 467 16.51 -6.49 3.02
C ASP A 467 17.85 -7.22 3.19
N ASN A 468 17.87 -8.25 4.04
CA ASN A 468 19.08 -9.03 4.34
C ASN A 468 19.61 -9.86 3.14
N LYS A 469 18.86 -9.89 2.03
CA LYS A 469 19.24 -10.54 0.77
C LYS A 469 20.14 -9.65 -0.11
N ILE A 470 20.27 -8.36 0.21
CA ILE A 470 21.09 -7.41 -0.55
C ILE A 470 22.46 -7.26 0.10
N GLU A 471 23.52 -7.49 -0.66
CA GLU A 471 24.90 -7.21 -0.27
C GLU A 471 25.36 -5.91 -0.93
N ILE A 472 25.73 -4.92 -0.12
CA ILE A 472 26.04 -3.57 -0.61
C ILE A 472 27.54 -3.30 -0.56
N THR A 473 28.10 -2.92 -1.70
CA THR A 473 29.48 -2.42 -1.84
C THR A 473 29.45 -0.91 -2.09
N VAL A 474 30.27 -0.13 -1.39
CA VAL A 474 30.32 1.34 -1.56
C VAL A 474 31.68 1.75 -2.12
N GLY A 475 31.67 2.40 -3.28
CA GLY A 475 32.87 2.88 -3.97
C GLY A 475 33.02 4.41 -3.92
N SER A 476 34.11 4.93 -3.36
CA SER A 476 34.41 6.38 -3.35
C SER A 476 35.90 6.67 -3.14
N ASP A 477 36.35 7.87 -3.49
CA ASP A 477 37.66 8.43 -3.14
C ASP A 477 37.70 9.10 -1.75
N MET A 478 36.54 9.34 -1.13
CA MET A 478 36.41 9.92 0.21
C MET A 478 36.42 8.85 1.32
N THR A 479 37.60 8.36 1.66
CA THR A 479 37.80 7.28 2.66
C THR A 479 37.14 7.57 4.02
N ASN A 480 37.20 8.82 4.50
CA ASN A 480 36.63 9.21 5.79
C ASN A 480 35.10 9.07 5.81
N GLN A 481 34.42 9.47 4.73
CA GLN A 481 32.96 9.35 4.63
C GLN A 481 32.54 7.88 4.54
N MET A 482 33.26 7.07 3.75
CA MET A 482 32.99 5.63 3.69
C MET A 482 33.16 4.96 5.05
N GLN A 483 34.20 5.30 5.82
CA GLN A 483 34.38 4.75 7.18
C GLN A 483 33.24 5.14 8.13
N GLN A 484 32.68 6.34 8.01
CA GLN A 484 31.50 6.74 8.79
C GLN A 484 30.26 5.92 8.41
N LEU A 485 30.04 5.71 7.10
CA LEU A 485 28.93 4.87 6.61
C LEU A 485 29.08 3.41 7.06
N SER A 486 30.29 2.84 7.02
CA SER A 486 30.57 1.47 7.47
C SER A 486 30.35 1.24 8.97
N LYS A 487 30.36 2.30 9.78
CA LYS A 487 29.99 2.21 11.20
C LYS A 487 28.48 2.11 11.42
N LYS A 488 27.69 2.62 10.47
CA LYS A 488 26.23 2.71 10.57
C LYS A 488 25.53 1.57 9.81
N TYR A 489 26.10 1.12 8.70
CA TYR A 489 25.51 0.12 7.81
C TYR A 489 26.48 -1.01 7.52
N ASN A 490 25.95 -2.21 7.31
CA ASN A 490 26.74 -3.39 6.92
C ASN A 490 27.09 -3.33 5.42
N ILE A 491 28.18 -2.64 5.08
CA ILE A 491 28.63 -2.40 3.71
C ILE A 491 30.09 -2.85 3.50
N ASN A 492 30.44 -3.16 2.25
CA ASN A 492 31.82 -3.41 1.83
C ASN A 492 32.44 -2.11 1.25
N PRO A 493 33.31 -1.38 1.97
CA PRO A 493 33.89 -0.14 1.46
C PRO A 493 35.06 -0.41 0.50
N VAL A 494 35.08 0.26 -0.65
CA VAL A 494 36.13 0.15 -1.67
C VAL A 494 36.60 1.54 -2.09
N SER A 495 37.88 1.84 -1.87
CA SER A 495 38.46 3.09 -2.38
C SER A 495 38.65 3.04 -3.89
N VAL A 496 38.01 3.92 -4.65
CA VAL A 496 38.12 3.98 -6.12
C VAL A 496 37.96 5.41 -6.63
N THR A 497 38.84 5.83 -7.53
CA THR A 497 38.75 7.14 -8.22
C THR A 497 38.28 6.96 -9.65
N ILE A 498 37.02 7.31 -9.89
CA ILE A 498 36.37 7.20 -11.20
C ILE A 498 37.00 8.17 -12.21
N GLY A 499 37.29 7.69 -13.42
CA GLY A 499 38.02 8.45 -14.46
C GLY A 499 39.55 8.34 -14.39
N LYS A 500 40.12 7.74 -13.33
CA LYS A 500 41.57 7.44 -13.25
C LYS A 500 41.87 5.94 -13.17
N GLN A 501 40.95 5.15 -12.61
CA GLN A 501 41.15 3.71 -12.34
C GLN A 501 40.12 2.85 -13.08
N GLU A 502 40.12 2.90 -14.41
CA GLU A 502 39.10 2.23 -15.25
C GLU A 502 39.10 0.71 -15.08
N GLU A 503 40.27 0.04 -15.07
CA GLU A 503 40.35 -1.42 -14.87
C GLU A 503 39.74 -1.87 -13.54
N LYS A 504 39.97 -1.09 -12.48
CA LYS A 504 39.40 -1.36 -11.15
C LYS A 504 37.89 -1.18 -11.15
N LEU A 505 37.38 -0.16 -11.83
CA LEU A 505 35.94 0.07 -11.99
C LEU A 505 35.27 -1.08 -12.76
N GLN A 506 35.88 -1.53 -13.86
CA GLN A 506 35.41 -2.67 -14.65
C GLN A 506 35.34 -3.95 -13.80
N SER A 507 36.43 -4.28 -13.10
CA SER A 507 36.51 -5.42 -12.19
C SER A 507 35.45 -5.38 -11.09
N LEU A 508 35.21 -4.19 -10.52
CA LEU A 508 34.23 -4.00 -9.46
C LEU A 508 32.81 -4.23 -9.98
N ILE A 509 32.44 -3.61 -11.11
CA ILE A 509 31.11 -3.71 -11.71
C ILE A 509 30.81 -5.15 -12.16
N ALA A 510 31.77 -5.86 -12.75
CA ALA A 510 31.58 -7.23 -13.25
C ALA A 510 31.07 -8.24 -12.20
N SER A 511 31.24 -7.93 -10.91
CA SER A 511 30.84 -8.78 -9.79
C SER A 511 29.46 -8.44 -9.18
N GLN A 512 28.72 -7.50 -9.78
CA GLN A 512 27.51 -6.89 -9.23
C GLN A 512 26.29 -7.18 -10.10
N ASP A 513 25.11 -7.18 -9.49
CA ASP A 513 23.83 -7.29 -10.20
C ASP A 513 23.29 -5.90 -10.62
N LEU A 514 23.64 -4.86 -9.87
CA LEU A 514 23.18 -3.48 -10.10
C LEU A 514 24.21 -2.45 -9.63
N VAL A 515 24.34 -1.35 -10.38
CA VAL A 515 25.15 -0.18 -9.99
C VAL A 515 24.26 1.04 -9.76
N ILE A 516 24.41 1.71 -8.62
CA ILE A 516 23.77 3.00 -8.31
C ILE A 516 24.83 4.09 -8.35
N SER A 517 24.74 5.03 -9.30
CA SER A 517 25.68 6.16 -9.43
C SER A 517 25.11 7.42 -8.78
N LEU A 518 25.68 7.80 -7.62
CA LEU A 518 25.44 9.04 -6.87
C LEU A 518 26.63 10.01 -7.00
N LEU A 519 27.36 9.91 -8.11
CA LEU A 519 28.52 10.74 -8.45
C LEU A 519 28.09 12.05 -9.14
N PRO A 520 29.00 13.04 -9.28
CA PRO A 520 28.80 14.16 -10.20
C PRO A 520 28.45 13.66 -11.62
N TYR A 521 27.44 14.28 -12.24
CA TYR A 521 26.84 13.77 -13.49
C TYR A 521 27.80 13.64 -14.67
N ALA A 522 28.91 14.39 -14.67
CA ALA A 522 29.96 14.31 -15.68
C ALA A 522 30.65 12.93 -15.72
N LEU A 523 30.56 12.14 -14.64
CA LEU A 523 31.17 10.81 -14.54
C LEU A 523 30.22 9.68 -14.96
N HIS A 524 28.91 9.95 -15.12
CA HIS A 524 27.92 8.92 -15.48
C HIS A 524 28.24 8.21 -16.80
N PRO A 525 28.70 8.88 -17.88
CA PRO A 525 29.06 8.17 -19.12
C PRO A 525 30.18 7.15 -18.95
N VAL A 526 31.13 7.39 -18.03
CA VAL A 526 32.23 6.44 -17.73
C VAL A 526 31.68 5.20 -17.03
N VAL A 527 30.79 5.40 -16.06
CA VAL A 527 30.12 4.30 -15.33
C VAL A 527 29.20 3.51 -16.26
N ALA A 528 28.42 4.19 -17.09
CA ALA A 528 27.50 3.57 -18.05
C ALA A 528 28.25 2.70 -19.06
N LYS A 529 29.37 3.18 -19.62
CA LYS A 529 30.23 2.37 -20.50
C LYS A 529 30.73 1.09 -19.81
N ALA A 530 31.11 1.18 -18.54
CA ALA A 530 31.52 0.00 -17.78
C ALA A 530 30.35 -0.96 -17.49
N CYS A 531 29.14 -0.44 -17.22
CA CYS A 531 27.93 -1.25 -17.05
C CYS A 531 27.54 -1.98 -18.34
N ILE A 532 27.60 -1.30 -19.49
CA ILE A 532 27.37 -1.87 -20.83
C ILE A 532 28.34 -3.02 -21.10
N SER A 533 29.65 -2.80 -20.89
CA SER A 533 30.68 -3.83 -21.13
C SER A 533 30.48 -5.09 -20.29
N ASN A 534 29.96 -4.95 -19.06
CA ASN A 534 29.75 -6.07 -18.13
C ASN A 534 28.31 -6.60 -18.11
N ARG A 535 27.40 -6.00 -18.89
CA ARG A 535 25.95 -6.29 -18.88
C ARG A 535 25.32 -6.20 -17.49
N VAL A 536 25.62 -5.12 -16.76
CA VAL A 536 25.08 -4.84 -15.43
C VAL A 536 24.12 -3.66 -15.51
N ASN A 537 22.98 -3.73 -14.83
CA ASN A 537 22.00 -2.63 -14.79
C ASN A 537 22.58 -1.41 -14.05
N MET A 538 22.07 -0.21 -14.36
CA MET A 538 22.51 1.04 -13.74
C MET A 538 21.33 1.93 -13.35
N ILE A 539 21.48 2.63 -12.23
CA ILE A 539 20.55 3.67 -11.78
C ILE A 539 21.32 4.94 -11.45
N THR A 540 20.74 6.10 -11.73
CA THR A 540 21.30 7.38 -11.28
C THR A 540 20.24 8.42 -10.93
N ALA A 541 20.57 9.26 -9.96
CA ALA A 541 19.74 10.37 -9.51
C ALA A 541 20.05 11.69 -10.24
N SER A 542 20.19 11.65 -11.56
CA SER A 542 20.67 12.78 -12.36
C SER A 542 20.05 12.80 -13.76
N TYR A 543 20.01 13.99 -14.36
CA TYR A 543 19.60 14.19 -15.76
C TYR A 543 20.32 13.27 -16.74
N ILE A 544 19.60 12.77 -17.73
CA ILE A 544 20.16 12.01 -18.85
C ILE A 544 20.79 13.02 -19.83
N THR A 545 22.09 13.25 -19.66
CA THR A 545 22.87 14.17 -20.50
C THR A 545 22.95 13.71 -21.97
N PRO A 546 23.28 14.59 -22.93
CA PRO A 546 23.51 14.18 -24.32
C PRO A 546 24.54 13.05 -24.46
N ALA A 547 25.62 13.09 -23.67
CA ALA A 547 26.62 12.03 -23.63
C ALA A 547 26.09 10.69 -23.10
N MET A 548 25.08 10.70 -22.22
CA MET A 548 24.36 9.48 -21.83
C MET A 548 23.43 9.00 -22.94
N LYS A 549 22.70 9.91 -23.61
CA LYS A 549 21.82 9.56 -24.74
C LYS A 549 22.56 8.95 -25.92
N GLU A 550 23.79 9.38 -26.20
CA GLU A 550 24.66 8.75 -27.22
C GLU A 550 24.93 7.26 -26.96
N LEU A 551 24.76 6.79 -25.71
CA LEU A 551 24.95 5.39 -25.33
C LEU A 551 23.67 4.54 -25.47
N GLU A 552 22.50 5.14 -25.72
CA GLU A 552 21.19 4.46 -25.73
C GLU A 552 21.19 3.17 -26.56
N LYS A 553 21.64 3.24 -27.81
CA LYS A 553 21.75 2.05 -28.67
C LYS A 553 22.65 0.96 -28.08
N SER A 554 23.77 1.34 -27.48
CA SER A 554 24.70 0.39 -26.85
C SER A 554 24.09 -0.25 -25.58
N VAL A 555 23.22 0.48 -24.87
CA VAL A 555 22.46 -0.02 -23.72
C VAL A 555 21.45 -1.07 -24.19
N ASP A 556 20.71 -0.77 -25.26
CA ASP A 556 19.75 -1.69 -25.88
C ASP A 556 20.45 -2.97 -26.38
N ASP A 557 21.56 -2.83 -27.11
CA ASP A 557 22.35 -3.95 -27.64
C ASP A 557 22.93 -4.83 -26.52
N ALA A 558 23.23 -4.24 -25.36
CA ALA A 558 23.70 -4.98 -24.18
C ALA A 558 22.57 -5.69 -23.40
N GLY A 559 21.31 -5.33 -23.67
CA GLY A 559 20.14 -5.93 -23.02
C GLY A 559 19.98 -5.56 -21.54
N ILE A 560 20.55 -4.43 -21.11
CA ILE A 560 20.49 -3.94 -19.72
C ILE A 560 19.46 -2.82 -19.57
N THR A 561 19.13 -2.50 -18.32
CA THR A 561 18.27 -1.35 -17.98
C THR A 561 19.12 -0.26 -17.33
N ILE A 562 19.04 0.96 -17.85
CA ILE A 562 19.59 2.15 -17.21
C ILE A 562 18.47 3.15 -16.91
N ILE A 563 18.23 3.42 -15.62
CA ILE A 563 17.22 4.39 -15.19
C ILE A 563 17.93 5.64 -14.66
N GLY A 564 17.80 6.74 -15.40
CA GLY A 564 18.22 8.07 -14.98
C GLY A 564 17.07 8.88 -14.41
N GLU A 565 17.34 10.14 -14.09
CA GLU A 565 16.31 11.12 -13.70
C GLU A 565 15.45 10.69 -12.50
N LEU A 566 16.06 9.99 -11.55
CA LEU A 566 15.44 9.64 -10.26
C LEU A 566 15.85 10.64 -9.17
N GLY A 567 15.02 10.78 -8.14
CA GLY A 567 15.28 11.66 -7.02
C GLY A 567 14.21 12.73 -6.86
N LEU A 568 14.60 13.99 -6.64
CA LEU A 568 13.66 15.09 -6.40
C LEU A 568 13.34 15.86 -7.69
N ASP A 569 14.36 16.49 -8.27
CA ASP A 569 14.32 17.30 -9.49
C ASP A 569 15.68 17.13 -10.20
N PRO A 570 15.79 16.23 -11.19
CA PRO A 570 14.71 15.43 -11.78
C PRO A 570 14.36 14.19 -10.94
N GLY A 571 13.10 13.78 -10.93
CA GLY A 571 12.59 12.60 -10.24
C GLY A 571 11.12 12.72 -9.84
N LEU A 572 10.85 13.11 -8.59
CA LEU A 572 9.49 13.27 -8.08
C LEU A 572 8.68 14.28 -8.88
N ASP A 573 9.31 15.33 -9.42
CA ASP A 573 8.67 16.27 -10.35
C ASP A 573 8.14 15.54 -11.61
N HIS A 574 8.94 14.66 -12.21
CA HIS A 574 8.52 13.87 -13.37
C HIS A 574 7.40 12.89 -13.00
N MET A 575 7.52 12.21 -11.86
CA MET A 575 6.56 11.20 -11.41
C MET A 575 5.18 11.83 -11.12
N LEU A 576 5.15 12.94 -10.38
CA LEU A 576 3.91 13.65 -10.06
C LEU A 576 3.26 14.26 -11.30
N ALA A 577 4.08 14.80 -12.20
CA ALA A 577 3.59 15.32 -13.48
C ALA A 577 2.99 14.22 -14.35
N MET A 578 3.71 13.12 -14.55
CA MET A 578 3.24 12.00 -15.36
C MET A 578 2.00 11.35 -14.77
N GLU A 579 1.92 11.19 -13.45
CA GLU A 579 0.71 10.65 -12.80
C GLU A 579 -0.53 11.49 -13.14
N THR A 580 -0.41 12.82 -13.13
CA THR A 580 -1.54 13.71 -13.46
C THR A 580 -1.81 13.78 -14.96
N ILE A 581 -0.77 13.81 -15.80
CA ILE A 581 -0.90 13.83 -17.26
C ILE A 581 -1.58 12.54 -17.74
N ASP A 582 -1.17 11.38 -17.23
CA ASP A 582 -1.75 10.10 -17.62
C ASP A 582 -3.19 9.96 -17.13
N LYS A 583 -3.49 10.37 -15.88
CA LYS A 583 -4.88 10.45 -15.38
C LYS A 583 -5.76 11.36 -16.25
N ALA A 584 -5.23 12.49 -16.73
CA ALA A 584 -5.97 13.37 -17.65
C ALA A 584 -6.23 12.70 -19.00
N LYS A 585 -5.22 12.04 -19.59
CA LYS A 585 -5.35 11.31 -20.86
C LYS A 585 -6.32 10.14 -20.76
N GLU A 586 -6.30 9.39 -19.65
CA GLU A 586 -7.24 8.30 -19.37
C GLU A 586 -8.71 8.79 -19.38
N LEU A 587 -8.95 10.06 -19.06
CA LEU A 587 -10.26 10.72 -19.11
C LEU A 587 -10.56 11.43 -20.44
N GLY A 588 -9.67 11.32 -21.44
CA GLY A 588 -9.75 12.04 -22.71
C GLY A 588 -9.51 13.55 -22.60
N ALA A 589 -9.02 14.03 -21.46
CA ALA A 589 -8.72 15.43 -21.23
C ALA A 589 -7.35 15.82 -21.81
N THR A 590 -7.16 17.11 -22.07
CA THR A 590 -5.91 17.69 -22.58
C THR A 590 -5.32 18.68 -21.58
N ILE A 591 -3.98 18.70 -21.45
CA ILE A 591 -3.28 19.67 -20.61
C ILE A 591 -3.12 20.98 -21.38
N GLU A 592 -3.74 22.06 -20.90
CA GLU A 592 -3.61 23.42 -21.46
C GLU A 592 -2.45 24.20 -20.83
N SER A 593 -2.15 23.95 -19.55
CA SER A 593 -1.03 24.58 -18.86
C SER A 593 -0.41 23.64 -17.84
N TYR A 594 0.91 23.74 -17.67
CA TYR A 594 1.65 23.07 -16.61
C TYR A 594 2.70 24.05 -16.07
N VAL A 595 2.69 24.27 -14.77
CA VAL A 595 3.66 25.10 -14.06
C VAL A 595 4.14 24.31 -12.85
N SER A 596 5.44 24.07 -12.77
CA SER A 596 6.07 23.37 -11.65
C SER A 596 7.12 24.24 -11.01
N TYR A 597 7.09 24.31 -9.69
CA TYR A 597 8.11 24.93 -8.87
C TYR A 597 8.64 23.91 -7.87
N CYS A 598 9.95 23.83 -7.73
CA CYS A 598 10.61 23.01 -6.71
C CYS A 598 11.71 23.84 -6.04
N GLY A 599 11.89 23.64 -4.73
CA GLY A 599 12.92 24.32 -3.97
C GLY A 599 13.38 23.49 -2.77
N GLY A 600 14.69 23.24 -2.71
CA GLY A 600 15.37 22.81 -1.48
C GLY A 600 15.90 24.01 -0.73
N LEU A 601 15.36 24.25 0.46
CA LEU A 601 15.59 25.46 1.25
C LEU A 601 15.91 25.11 2.71
N PRO A 602 16.52 26.00 3.49
CA PRO A 602 16.49 25.84 4.95
C PRO A 602 15.04 25.92 5.44
N ALA A 603 14.73 25.21 6.53
CA ALA A 603 13.49 25.43 7.25
C ALA A 603 13.37 26.92 7.64
N PRO A 604 12.16 27.50 7.73
CA PRO A 604 11.99 28.94 7.95
C PRO A 604 12.80 29.48 9.14
N GLU A 605 12.84 28.73 10.24
CA GLU A 605 13.61 29.03 11.46
C GLU A 605 15.14 28.98 11.27
N CYS A 606 15.63 28.28 10.24
CA CYS A 606 17.06 28.16 9.89
C CYS A 606 17.48 29.08 8.72
N SER A 607 16.60 29.96 8.27
CA SER A 607 16.83 30.81 7.08
C SER A 607 17.52 32.14 7.39
N ASP A 608 17.96 32.40 8.63
CA ASP A 608 18.48 33.72 9.03
C ASP A 608 19.91 34.02 8.58
N ASN A 609 20.08 34.21 7.27
CA ASN A 609 21.30 34.70 6.64
C ASN A 609 20.97 35.57 5.41
N PRO A 610 21.91 36.37 4.87
CA PRO A 610 21.63 37.29 3.77
C PRO A 610 21.12 36.64 2.48
N LEU A 611 21.47 35.37 2.23
CA LEU A 611 21.00 34.62 1.06
C LEU A 611 19.68 33.88 1.31
N ARG A 612 19.20 33.85 2.57
CA ARG A 612 18.08 33.00 3.02
C ARG A 612 18.23 31.55 2.56
N TYR A 613 19.47 31.07 2.44
CA TYR A 613 19.81 29.78 1.84
C TYR A 613 20.95 29.10 2.61
N LYS A 614 20.98 27.77 2.57
CA LYS A 614 22.06 26.94 3.10
C LYS A 614 22.34 25.77 2.17
N PHE A 615 23.60 25.38 2.06
CA PHE A 615 24.03 24.36 1.10
C PHE A 615 24.10 22.98 1.74
N SER A 616 23.28 22.05 1.24
CA SER A 616 23.32 20.62 1.57
C SER A 616 24.17 19.79 0.57
N TRP A 617 24.73 20.43 -0.46
CA TRP A 617 25.66 19.87 -1.44
C TRP A 617 26.58 20.96 -2.01
N SER A 618 27.49 20.60 -2.91
CA SER A 618 28.39 21.57 -3.55
C SER A 618 27.62 22.64 -4.36
N PRO A 619 27.83 23.95 -4.09
CA PRO A 619 27.04 25.02 -4.73
C PRO A 619 27.43 25.28 -6.18
N VAL A 620 28.52 24.70 -6.69
CA VAL A 620 29.06 24.96 -8.04
C VAL A 620 27.96 24.83 -9.11
N GLY A 621 27.16 23.76 -9.07
CA GLY A 621 26.09 23.53 -10.05
C GLY A 621 25.02 24.63 -10.02
N VAL A 622 24.55 24.99 -8.81
CA VAL A 622 23.50 26.01 -8.63
C VAL A 622 24.00 27.40 -9.02
N LEU A 623 25.25 27.74 -8.67
CA LEU A 623 25.86 29.01 -9.06
C LEU A 623 26.02 29.12 -10.58
N MET A 624 26.44 28.04 -11.24
CA MET A 624 26.59 28.03 -12.69
C MET A 624 25.25 28.14 -13.42
N ASN A 625 24.15 27.63 -12.85
CA ASN A 625 22.81 27.73 -13.43
C ASN A 625 22.30 29.18 -13.52
N VAL A 626 22.78 30.09 -12.66
CA VAL A 626 22.45 31.53 -12.75
C VAL A 626 22.95 32.16 -14.06
N MET A 627 24.03 31.61 -14.62
CA MET A 627 24.62 32.08 -15.88
C MET A 627 23.99 31.43 -17.11
N GLN A 628 23.11 30.44 -16.95
CA GLN A 628 22.48 29.75 -18.06
C GLN A 628 21.21 30.50 -18.52
N PRO A 629 20.94 30.57 -19.83
CA PRO A 629 19.67 31.09 -20.32
C PRO A 629 18.52 30.17 -19.90
N ALA A 630 17.46 30.73 -19.31
CA ALA A 630 16.22 30.02 -19.07
C ALA A 630 15.31 30.18 -20.29
N SER A 631 14.80 29.07 -20.83
CA SER A 631 13.77 29.08 -21.87
C SER A 631 12.51 28.45 -21.30
N TYR A 632 11.43 29.22 -21.23
CA TYR A 632 10.11 28.79 -20.81
C TYR A 632 9.06 29.43 -21.72
N LEU A 633 7.83 28.92 -21.74
CA LEU A 633 6.73 29.50 -22.50
C LEU A 633 5.79 30.26 -21.53
N LEU A 634 6.07 31.55 -21.29
CA LEU A 634 5.30 32.42 -20.39
C LEU A 634 5.62 33.89 -20.78
N ASN A 635 4.66 34.81 -20.71
CA ASN A 635 4.83 36.25 -21.00
C ASN A 635 5.99 36.85 -20.17
N GLY A 636 7.19 36.89 -20.75
CA GLY A 636 8.45 36.75 -20.03
C GLY A 636 8.83 37.85 -19.05
N GLU A 637 9.16 37.46 -17.82
CA GLU A 637 10.21 38.05 -16.98
C GLU A 637 10.43 37.23 -15.69
N GLY A 638 11.69 37.10 -15.26
CA GLY A 638 12.04 36.62 -13.93
C GLY A 638 13.55 36.40 -13.72
N TYR A 639 14.15 37.07 -12.72
CA TYR A 639 15.52 36.80 -12.21
C TYR A 639 15.64 37.16 -10.72
N SER A 640 16.50 36.42 -10.00
CA SER A 640 16.85 36.67 -8.59
C SER A 640 17.82 37.86 -8.43
N LYS A 641 17.46 38.85 -7.58
CA LYS A 641 18.20 40.11 -7.40
C LYS A 641 19.57 39.96 -6.72
N ALA A 642 19.75 39.05 -5.75
CA ALA A 642 20.99 38.94 -4.98
C ALA A 642 22.12 38.23 -5.76
N LEU A 643 21.81 37.12 -6.44
CA LEU A 643 22.77 36.36 -7.25
C LEU A 643 23.28 37.18 -8.44
N ASN A 644 22.45 38.06 -9.00
CA ASN A 644 22.87 39.02 -10.03
C ASN A 644 24.01 39.94 -9.53
N GLY A 645 24.02 40.31 -8.24
CA GLY A 645 25.12 41.05 -7.63
C GLY A 645 26.46 40.32 -7.72
N PHE A 646 26.49 39.02 -7.45
CA PHE A 646 27.72 38.22 -7.54
C PHE A 646 28.18 37.98 -8.98
N VAL A 647 27.25 37.91 -9.93
CA VAL A 647 27.57 37.91 -11.38
C VAL A 647 28.25 39.22 -11.77
N LYS A 648 27.69 40.37 -11.37
CA LYS A 648 28.28 41.70 -11.64
C LYS A 648 29.67 41.88 -11.03
N LEU A 649 29.92 41.27 -9.87
CA LEU A 649 31.23 41.26 -9.23
C LEU A 649 32.24 40.30 -9.86
N GLY A 650 31.83 39.45 -10.81
CA GLY A 650 32.72 38.49 -11.47
C GLY A 650 33.05 37.25 -10.63
N LEU A 651 32.29 36.99 -9.56
CA LEU A 651 32.52 35.84 -8.65
C LEU A 651 31.99 34.51 -9.21
N ILE A 652 31.09 34.56 -10.19
CA ILE A 652 30.56 33.40 -10.91
C ILE A 652 31.27 33.32 -12.29
N ASN A 653 32.57 33.04 -12.27
CA ASN A 653 33.44 32.98 -13.46
C ASN A 653 34.34 31.70 -13.44
N ARG A 654 34.59 31.12 -14.62
CA ARG A 654 35.44 29.93 -14.84
C ARG A 654 36.92 30.26 -15.08
N GLU A 655 37.32 31.52 -15.04
CA GLU A 655 38.72 31.90 -15.15
C GLU A 655 39.58 31.21 -14.08
N ALA A 656 40.70 30.64 -14.53
CA ALA A 656 41.63 29.95 -13.66
C ALA A 656 42.30 30.93 -12.70
N LEU A 657 42.33 30.58 -11.41
CA LEU A 657 43.15 31.28 -10.43
C LEU A 657 44.61 31.00 -10.76
N ARG A 658 45.36 32.01 -11.25
CA ARG A 658 46.79 31.85 -11.52
C ARG A 658 47.51 31.54 -10.19
N PRO A 659 48.33 30.49 -10.10
CA PRO A 659 49.11 30.23 -8.90
C PRO A 659 50.22 31.29 -8.80
N GLU A 660 50.00 32.35 -8.02
CA GLU A 660 51.08 33.25 -7.61
C GLU A 660 51.79 32.68 -6.37
N ALA A 661 53.04 33.09 -6.14
CA ALA A 661 53.90 32.56 -5.05
C ALA A 661 53.34 32.82 -3.64
N ASN A 662 52.34 33.69 -3.48
CA ASN A 662 51.66 34.01 -2.23
C ASN A 662 50.12 33.87 -2.38
N PRO A 663 49.41 33.31 -1.39
CA PRO A 663 47.95 33.18 -1.42
C PRO A 663 47.25 34.55 -1.34
N LEU A 664 46.27 34.77 -2.23
CA LEU A 664 45.44 35.98 -2.31
C LEU A 664 44.39 36.03 -1.18
N THR A 665 44.09 37.22 -0.67
CA THR A 665 42.93 37.47 0.20
C THR A 665 41.69 37.86 -0.61
N TRP A 666 40.50 37.70 -0.03
CA TRP A 666 39.24 38.11 -0.69
C TRP A 666 39.22 39.59 -1.06
N LYS A 667 39.74 40.46 -0.19
CA LYS A 667 39.95 41.89 -0.47
C LYS A 667 40.80 42.10 -1.73
N GLN A 668 41.93 41.40 -1.85
CA GLN A 668 42.82 41.54 -3.00
C GLN A 668 42.18 41.03 -4.30
N LEU A 669 41.48 39.90 -4.24
CA LEU A 669 40.75 39.33 -5.38
C LEU A 669 39.60 40.24 -5.82
N LEU A 670 38.83 40.82 -4.88
CA LEU A 670 37.78 41.77 -5.22
C LEU A 670 38.34 43.08 -5.76
N CYS A 671 39.47 43.61 -5.24
CA CYS A 671 40.15 44.76 -5.84
C CYS A 671 40.47 44.52 -7.32
N ASP A 672 41.00 43.33 -7.65
CA ASP A 672 41.29 42.94 -9.03
C ASP A 672 40.00 42.87 -9.88
N LEU A 673 38.95 42.23 -9.36
CA LEU A 673 37.67 42.06 -10.07
C LEU A 673 36.92 43.38 -10.29
N VAL A 674 37.04 44.36 -9.38
CA VAL A 674 36.42 45.69 -9.54
C VAL A 674 37.33 46.71 -10.24
N GLY A 675 38.60 46.37 -10.49
CA GLY A 675 39.54 47.18 -11.28
C GLY A 675 40.27 48.27 -10.51
N ILE A 676 40.54 48.08 -9.21
CA ILE A 676 41.26 49.03 -8.34
C ILE A 676 42.54 48.41 -7.76
N SER A 677 43.44 49.22 -7.20
CA SER A 677 44.71 48.74 -6.65
C SER A 677 44.50 47.76 -5.47
N ARG A 678 45.27 46.66 -5.41
CA ARG A 678 45.28 45.69 -4.29
C ARG A 678 45.64 46.33 -2.94
N SER A 679 46.28 47.51 -2.93
CA SER A 679 46.63 48.28 -1.72
C SER A 679 45.54 49.26 -1.25
N SER A 680 44.38 49.29 -1.90
CA SER A 680 43.31 50.24 -1.57
C SER A 680 42.73 50.02 -0.16
N SER A 681 42.21 51.08 0.46
CA SER A 681 41.54 50.99 1.76
C SER A 681 40.22 50.23 1.65
N CYS A 682 39.69 49.76 2.79
CA CYS A 682 38.41 49.05 2.82
C CYS A 682 37.26 49.94 2.36
N GLU A 683 37.29 51.24 2.72
CA GLU A 683 36.29 52.23 2.32
C GLU A 683 36.27 52.42 0.80
N THR A 684 37.44 52.56 0.18
CA THR A 684 37.55 52.70 -1.29
C THR A 684 37.08 51.44 -2.02
N LEU A 685 37.39 50.25 -1.50
CA LEU A 685 36.88 49.00 -2.06
C LEU A 685 35.35 48.90 -1.91
N LYS A 686 34.80 49.28 -0.75
CA LYS A 686 33.36 49.28 -0.49
C LYS A 686 32.61 50.20 -1.45
N GLU A 687 33.12 51.40 -1.70
CA GLU A 687 32.55 52.33 -2.69
C GLU A 687 32.61 51.79 -4.13
N ALA A 688 33.73 51.18 -4.52
CA ALA A 688 33.89 50.58 -5.85
C ALA A 688 32.95 49.37 -6.06
N VAL A 689 32.81 48.52 -5.04
CA VAL A 689 31.87 47.39 -5.04
C VAL A 689 30.43 47.88 -5.09
N PHE A 690 30.05 48.88 -4.27
CA PHE A 690 28.72 49.48 -4.27
C PHE A 690 28.35 50.07 -5.64
N SER A 691 29.29 50.79 -6.25
CA SER A 691 29.13 51.34 -7.60
C SER A 691 28.94 50.23 -8.65
N LYS A 692 29.75 49.16 -8.60
CA LYS A 692 29.67 48.03 -9.54
C LYS A 692 28.40 47.19 -9.40
N LEU A 693 27.80 47.17 -8.20
CA LEU A 693 26.51 46.54 -7.95
C LEU A 693 25.32 47.39 -8.46
N GLY A 694 25.55 48.65 -8.82
CA GLY A 694 24.53 49.59 -9.28
C GLY A 694 23.80 50.29 -8.13
N GLY A 695 24.46 50.47 -6.98
CA GLY A 695 23.90 51.17 -5.81
C GLY A 695 22.94 50.34 -4.95
N ASP A 696 22.94 49.01 -5.10
CA ASP A 696 22.10 48.09 -4.32
C ASP A 696 22.73 47.80 -2.94
N SER A 697 22.16 48.39 -1.89
CA SER A 697 22.66 48.24 -0.52
C SER A 697 22.53 46.81 0.01
N THR A 698 21.52 46.05 -0.42
CA THR A 698 21.31 44.67 0.01
C THR A 698 22.38 43.74 -0.56
N GLN A 699 22.80 43.94 -1.81
CA GLN A 699 23.91 43.18 -2.42
C GLN A 699 25.26 43.51 -1.75
N LEU A 700 25.46 44.77 -1.34
CA LEU A 700 26.66 45.18 -0.61
C LEU A 700 26.73 44.55 0.78
N GLU A 701 25.62 44.62 1.55
CA GLU A 701 25.51 43.99 2.87
C GLU A 701 25.79 42.48 2.81
N ALA A 702 25.31 41.79 1.76
CA ALA A 702 25.61 40.37 1.56
C ALA A 702 27.10 40.10 1.31
N ALA A 703 27.78 40.95 0.53
CA ALA A 703 29.22 40.83 0.28
C ALA A 703 30.07 41.09 1.56
N GLU A 704 29.62 42.03 2.40
CA GLU A 704 30.23 42.31 3.71
C GLU A 704 30.05 41.15 4.68
N TRP A 705 28.82 40.63 4.81
CA TRP A 705 28.52 39.51 5.70
C TRP A 705 29.28 38.24 5.32
N LEU A 706 29.48 37.99 4.02
CA LEU A 706 30.28 36.87 3.52
C LEU A 706 31.79 37.07 3.75
N GLY A 707 32.23 38.22 4.26
CA GLY A 707 33.63 38.53 4.54
C GLY A 707 34.47 38.82 3.29
N LEU A 708 33.82 39.07 2.13
CA LEU A 708 34.54 39.20 0.86
C LEU A 708 35.38 40.49 0.79
N LEU A 709 35.04 41.51 1.58
CA LEU A 709 35.83 42.75 1.68
C LEU A 709 37.00 42.64 2.68
N GLY A 710 37.15 41.50 3.35
CA GLY A 710 38.14 41.26 4.40
C GLY A 710 39.42 40.56 3.94
N ASP A 711 40.38 40.42 4.85
CA ASP A 711 41.68 39.80 4.60
C ASP A 711 41.71 38.27 4.76
N GLU A 712 40.53 37.62 4.79
CA GLU A 712 40.43 36.16 4.80
C GLU A 712 41.01 35.59 3.48
N GLN A 713 41.77 34.49 3.58
CA GLN A 713 42.41 33.87 2.42
C GLN A 713 41.38 33.22 1.49
N VAL A 714 41.58 33.39 0.18
CA VAL A 714 40.77 32.71 -0.84
C VAL A 714 41.09 31.21 -0.80
N PRO A 715 40.09 30.31 -0.68
CA PRO A 715 40.35 28.87 -0.68
C PRO A 715 41.07 28.42 -1.96
N GLN A 716 42.09 27.56 -1.83
CA GLN A 716 42.75 26.97 -3.01
C GLN A 716 41.75 26.19 -3.86
N ALA A 717 41.62 26.55 -5.14
CA ALA A 717 40.77 25.88 -6.11
C ALA A 717 41.26 26.14 -7.55
N GLU A 718 40.73 25.37 -8.51
CA GLU A 718 41.13 25.46 -9.91
C GLU A 718 40.53 26.69 -10.63
N SER A 719 39.40 27.21 -10.13
CA SER A 719 38.72 28.39 -10.67
C SER A 719 38.16 29.31 -9.57
N ILE A 720 37.81 30.55 -9.94
CA ILE A 720 37.20 31.53 -9.03
C ILE A 720 35.87 31.01 -8.47
N VAL A 721 35.01 30.43 -9.31
CA VAL A 721 33.72 29.87 -8.86
C VAL A 721 33.91 28.69 -7.90
N ASP A 722 34.95 27.87 -8.07
CA ASP A 722 35.25 26.77 -7.14
C ASP A 722 35.76 27.29 -5.78
N ALA A 723 36.59 28.33 -5.79
CA ALA A 723 37.07 28.97 -4.57
C ALA A 723 35.93 29.65 -3.81
N PHE A 724 35.06 30.37 -4.52
CA PHE A 724 33.85 30.99 -3.94
C PHE A 724 32.87 29.94 -3.43
N SER A 725 32.70 28.83 -4.15
CA SER A 725 31.89 27.70 -3.72
C SER A 725 32.37 27.10 -2.40
N LYS A 726 33.68 26.88 -2.25
CA LYS A 726 34.28 26.40 -0.99
C LYS A 726 34.04 27.38 0.17
N HIS A 727 34.12 28.68 -0.12
CA HIS A 727 33.87 29.74 0.87
C HIS A 727 32.40 29.81 1.28
N LEU A 728 31.47 29.67 0.34
CA LEU A 728 30.04 29.61 0.67
C LEU A 728 29.71 28.37 1.51
N VAL A 729 30.30 27.22 1.21
CA VAL A 729 30.12 26.00 2.04
C VAL A 729 30.62 26.23 3.46
N SER A 730 31.76 26.91 3.66
CA SER A 730 32.28 27.15 5.02
C SER A 730 31.38 28.08 5.85
N LYS A 731 30.67 29.03 5.22
CA LYS A 731 29.79 29.99 5.91
C LYS A 731 28.33 29.56 6.00
N LEU A 732 27.84 28.75 5.06
CA LEU A 732 26.40 28.46 4.86
C LEU A 732 26.07 26.96 4.84
N SER A 733 26.92 26.12 5.43
CA SER A 733 26.56 24.72 5.73
C SER A 733 25.52 24.64 6.85
N TYR A 734 24.74 23.57 6.86
CA TYR A 734 23.86 23.23 7.98
C TYR A 734 24.66 22.79 9.21
N GLY A 735 24.26 23.28 10.38
CA GLY A 735 24.66 22.76 11.68
C GLY A 735 23.96 21.43 12.00
N PRO A 736 24.41 20.72 13.05
CA PRO A 736 23.92 19.38 13.40
C PRO A 736 22.44 19.34 13.82
N GLU A 737 21.87 20.46 14.30
CA GLU A 737 20.48 20.56 14.75
C GLU A 737 19.62 21.43 13.81
N GLU A 738 20.12 21.77 12.63
CA GLU A 738 19.38 22.60 11.68
C GLU A 738 18.68 21.75 10.61
N LYS A 739 17.48 22.17 10.23
CA LYS A 739 16.65 21.44 9.26
C LYS A 739 16.65 22.10 7.89
N ASP A 740 16.66 21.27 6.87
CA ASP A 740 16.25 21.64 5.52
C ASP A 740 14.75 21.35 5.31
N MET A 741 14.23 21.87 4.21
CA MET A 741 12.86 21.75 3.77
C MET A 741 12.84 21.62 2.24
N ILE A 742 12.01 20.72 1.72
CA ILE A 742 11.63 20.67 0.32
C ILE A 742 10.22 21.23 0.18
N VAL A 743 10.02 22.10 -0.80
CA VAL A 743 8.70 22.53 -1.26
C VAL A 743 8.64 22.29 -2.76
N MET A 744 7.61 21.58 -3.20
CA MET A 744 7.27 21.42 -4.61
C MET A 744 5.79 21.71 -4.81
N ARG A 745 5.47 22.48 -5.85
CA ARG A 745 4.11 22.79 -6.26
C ARG A 745 3.97 22.65 -7.76
N ASP A 746 3.09 21.75 -8.18
CA ASP A 746 2.66 21.64 -9.57
C ASP A 746 1.26 22.23 -9.73
N SER A 747 1.03 22.89 -10.86
CA SER A 747 -0.25 23.46 -11.25
C SER A 747 -0.56 23.08 -12.69
N PHE A 748 -1.67 22.37 -12.89
CA PHE A 748 -2.17 21.93 -14.18
C PHE A 748 -3.48 22.65 -14.53
N GLY A 749 -3.58 23.09 -15.78
CA GLY A 749 -4.85 23.45 -16.41
C GLY A 749 -5.28 22.29 -17.29
N ILE A 750 -6.34 21.59 -16.91
CA ILE A 750 -6.81 20.36 -17.56
C ILE A 750 -8.15 20.64 -18.22
N ARG A 751 -8.19 20.58 -19.56
CA ARG A 751 -9.42 20.73 -20.36
C ARG A 751 -10.07 19.38 -20.56
N HIS A 752 -11.23 19.20 -19.97
CA HIS A 752 -12.02 17.98 -20.12
C HIS A 752 -12.78 17.96 -21.46
N PRO A 753 -13.13 16.78 -22.00
CA PRO A 753 -13.99 16.66 -23.19
C PRO A 753 -15.35 17.38 -23.06
N SER A 754 -15.81 17.56 -21.81
CA SER A 754 -17.03 18.30 -21.49
C SER A 754 -16.93 19.81 -21.70
N GLY A 755 -15.73 20.33 -21.95
CA GLY A 755 -15.44 21.76 -22.14
C GLY A 755 -14.99 22.51 -20.88
N HIS A 756 -15.13 21.93 -19.68
CA HIS A 756 -14.73 22.60 -18.43
C HIS A 756 -13.20 22.60 -18.25
N LEU A 757 -12.69 23.67 -17.61
CA LEU A 757 -11.29 23.79 -17.22
C LEU A 757 -11.14 23.47 -15.73
N GLU A 758 -10.45 22.37 -15.44
CA GLU A 758 -10.00 22.02 -14.10
C GLU A 758 -8.63 22.66 -13.84
N ASN A 759 -8.50 23.40 -12.75
CA ASN A 759 -7.21 23.79 -12.19
C ASN A 759 -6.86 22.81 -11.08
N LYS A 760 -5.82 22.02 -11.30
CA LYS A 760 -5.34 21.01 -10.36
C LYS A 760 -3.98 21.40 -9.80
N ILE A 761 -3.85 21.39 -8.49
CA ILE A 761 -2.65 21.75 -7.75
C ILE A 761 -2.17 20.53 -6.97
N ILE A 762 -0.85 20.30 -6.99
CA ILE A 762 -0.19 19.27 -6.19
C ILE A 762 0.86 19.95 -5.31
N ASP A 763 0.77 19.76 -4.00
CA ASP A 763 1.70 20.31 -3.03
C ASP A 763 2.46 19.20 -2.31
N LEU A 764 3.79 19.26 -2.33
CA LEU A 764 4.68 18.41 -1.57
C LEU A 764 5.55 19.27 -0.66
N VAL A 765 5.48 19.01 0.64
CA VAL A 765 6.30 19.68 1.65
C VAL A 765 6.94 18.64 2.55
N VAL A 766 8.27 18.64 2.64
CA VAL A 766 9.03 17.68 3.44
C VAL A 766 10.04 18.43 4.29
N TYR A 767 10.13 18.09 5.57
CA TYR A 767 11.15 18.62 6.48
C TYR A 767 12.21 17.57 6.81
N GLY A 768 13.43 18.03 7.06
CA GLY A 768 14.52 17.20 7.57
C GLY A 768 14.26 16.74 9.00
N ASP A 769 14.77 15.55 9.33
CA ASP A 769 14.64 14.96 10.66
C ASP A 769 15.85 15.32 11.53
N PHE A 770 15.64 15.75 12.78
CA PHE A 770 16.72 16.14 13.70
C PHE A 770 17.76 15.02 13.92
N ASN A 771 17.29 13.78 14.07
CA ASN A 771 18.14 12.59 14.29
C ASN A 771 18.11 11.61 13.11
N GLY A 772 17.76 12.11 11.92
CA GLY A 772 17.54 11.28 10.75
C GLY A 772 18.20 11.87 9.51
N PHE A 773 17.46 11.87 8.41
CA PHE A 773 17.94 12.37 7.14
C PHE A 773 17.34 13.74 6.84
N SER A 774 18.11 14.56 6.13
CA SER A 774 17.63 15.82 5.57
C SER A 774 16.48 15.55 4.58
N ALA A 775 15.57 16.50 4.40
CA ALA A 775 14.50 16.42 3.42
C ALA A 775 15.06 16.15 2.01
N MET A 776 16.10 16.89 1.60
CA MET A 776 16.80 16.70 0.33
C MET A 776 17.39 15.28 0.19
N ALA A 777 18.06 14.78 1.23
CA ALA A 777 18.62 13.43 1.21
C ALA A 777 17.51 12.38 1.04
N LYS A 778 16.38 12.52 1.74
CA LYS A 778 15.22 11.62 1.62
C LYS A 778 14.62 11.66 0.22
N THR A 779 14.27 12.85 -0.27
CA THR A 779 13.56 13.00 -1.55
C THR A 779 14.42 12.67 -2.76
N VAL A 780 15.76 12.70 -2.65
CA VAL A 780 16.66 12.23 -3.72
C VAL A 780 16.98 10.74 -3.57
N GLY A 781 17.32 10.30 -2.35
CA GLY A 781 17.80 8.95 -2.10
C GLY A 781 16.71 7.88 -2.18
N LEU A 782 15.54 8.13 -1.60
CA LEU A 782 14.48 7.12 -1.50
C LEU A 782 13.90 6.71 -2.86
N PRO A 783 13.54 7.62 -3.79
CA PRO A 783 13.08 7.21 -5.12
C PRO A 783 14.13 6.37 -5.87
N THR A 784 15.40 6.75 -5.73
CA THR A 784 16.53 6.02 -6.31
C THR A 784 16.67 4.60 -5.72
N ALA A 785 16.54 4.46 -4.40
CA ALA A 785 16.62 3.18 -3.71
C ALA A 785 15.40 2.27 -4.00
N MET A 786 14.22 2.84 -4.12
CA MET A 786 12.99 2.14 -4.49
C MET A 786 13.10 1.57 -5.91
N ALA A 787 13.53 2.39 -6.88
CA ALA A 787 13.79 1.92 -8.24
C ALA A 787 14.86 0.81 -8.29
N ALA A 788 15.91 0.93 -7.46
CA ALA A 788 16.94 -0.11 -7.33
C ALA A 788 16.36 -1.43 -6.85
N LYS A 789 15.55 -1.40 -5.80
CA LYS A 789 14.89 -2.60 -5.28
C LYS A 789 13.92 -3.19 -6.30
N MET A 790 13.13 -2.37 -6.97
CA MET A 790 12.21 -2.82 -8.04
C MET A 790 12.95 -3.53 -9.17
N LEU A 791 14.11 -3.01 -9.61
CA LEU A 791 14.94 -3.68 -10.63
C LEU A 791 15.53 -5.01 -10.15
N LEU A 792 15.95 -5.10 -8.88
CA LEU A 792 16.49 -6.34 -8.31
C LEU A 792 15.42 -7.42 -8.11
N ASP A 793 14.21 -7.01 -7.75
CA ASP A 793 13.05 -7.87 -7.51
C ASP A 793 12.33 -8.25 -8.82
N GLY A 794 12.73 -7.67 -9.96
CA GLY A 794 12.18 -7.95 -11.28
C GLY A 794 10.83 -7.28 -11.55
N GLU A 795 10.50 -6.22 -10.81
CA GLU A 795 9.26 -5.44 -11.00
C GLU A 795 9.32 -4.50 -12.21
N ILE A 796 10.54 -4.15 -12.65
CA ILE A 796 10.78 -3.35 -13.86
C ILE A 796 11.38 -4.27 -14.93
N GLU A 797 10.60 -4.59 -15.95
CA GLU A 797 11.03 -5.50 -17.03
C GLU A 797 11.63 -4.76 -18.22
N ALA A 798 11.28 -3.48 -18.38
CA ALA A 798 11.73 -2.63 -19.48
C ALA A 798 13.26 -2.56 -19.58
N LYS A 799 13.78 -2.64 -20.81
CA LYS A 799 15.21 -2.53 -21.16
C LYS A 799 15.50 -1.21 -21.86
N GLY A 800 16.76 -0.80 -21.84
CA GLY A 800 17.22 0.44 -22.47
C GLY A 800 17.50 1.56 -21.48
N LEU A 801 17.78 2.75 -22.03
CA LEU A 801 18.01 3.99 -21.28
C LEU A 801 16.68 4.74 -21.12
N MET A 802 16.26 4.98 -19.87
CA MET A 802 14.96 5.58 -19.58
C MET A 802 14.97 6.48 -18.34
N GLY A 803 13.96 7.35 -18.23
CA GLY A 803 13.60 8.06 -17.01
C GLY A 803 12.30 7.51 -16.39
N PRO A 804 11.84 8.03 -15.26
CA PRO A 804 10.68 7.50 -14.52
C PRO A 804 9.33 7.97 -15.11
N PHE A 805 9.17 7.88 -16.42
CA PHE A 805 8.00 8.42 -17.12
C PHE A 805 6.84 7.43 -17.27
N THR A 806 7.08 6.13 -17.05
CA THR A 806 6.06 5.08 -17.22
C THR A 806 5.41 4.74 -15.89
N LYS A 807 4.12 4.38 -15.93
CA LYS A 807 3.33 4.01 -14.74
C LYS A 807 3.88 2.80 -13.99
N GLU A 808 4.56 1.90 -14.71
CA GLU A 808 5.33 0.78 -14.16
C GLU A 808 6.40 1.24 -13.17
N ILE A 809 7.03 2.39 -13.43
CA ILE A 809 8.09 2.95 -12.58
C ILE A 809 7.52 3.94 -11.58
N TYR A 810 6.81 4.99 -12.03
CA TYR A 810 6.39 6.06 -11.13
C TYR A 810 5.29 5.62 -10.15
N GLY A 811 4.41 4.69 -10.55
CA GLY A 811 3.28 4.27 -9.73
C GLY A 811 3.71 3.64 -8.40
N PRO A 812 4.49 2.54 -8.44
CA PRO A 812 4.98 1.90 -7.22
C PRO A 812 5.90 2.81 -6.39
N ILE A 813 6.71 3.67 -7.03
CA ILE A 813 7.57 4.61 -6.29
C ILE A 813 6.72 5.64 -5.53
N LEU A 814 5.76 6.29 -6.19
CA LEU A 814 4.85 7.27 -5.55
C LEU A 814 4.03 6.66 -4.41
N GLU A 815 3.68 5.37 -4.51
CA GLU A 815 3.02 4.63 -3.44
C GLU A 815 3.97 4.38 -2.25
N ARG A 816 5.17 3.86 -2.52
CA ARG A 816 6.16 3.51 -1.48
C ARG A 816 6.71 4.72 -0.74
N ILE A 817 6.90 5.87 -1.40
CA ILE A 817 7.41 7.08 -0.72
C ILE A 817 6.45 7.62 0.36
N ARG A 818 5.14 7.34 0.25
CA ARG A 818 4.17 7.74 1.27
C ARG A 818 4.40 7.00 2.59
N ALA A 819 4.80 5.73 2.53
CA ALA A 819 5.14 4.94 3.71
C ALA A 819 6.40 5.48 4.42
N GLU A 820 7.29 6.16 3.69
CA GLU A 820 8.47 6.85 4.24
C GLU A 820 8.14 8.28 4.73
N GLY A 821 6.86 8.67 4.78
CA GLY A 821 6.42 9.96 5.26
C GLY A 821 6.55 11.11 4.26
N ILE A 822 6.85 10.84 2.99
CA ILE A 822 6.82 11.84 1.91
C ILE A 822 5.42 11.85 1.32
N VAL A 823 4.61 12.81 1.77
CA VAL A 823 3.21 12.96 1.37
C VAL A 823 3.04 14.19 0.48
N PHE A 824 2.23 14.05 -0.56
CA PHE A 824 1.80 15.15 -1.41
C PHE A 824 0.27 15.24 -1.39
N ASN A 825 -0.26 16.45 -1.37
CA ASN A 825 -1.69 16.74 -1.36
C ASN A 825 -2.12 17.24 -2.74
N THR A 826 -3.30 16.83 -3.17
CA THR A 826 -3.88 17.25 -4.44
C THR A 826 -5.17 18.03 -4.20
N GLN A 827 -5.34 19.16 -4.88
CA GLN A 827 -6.56 19.95 -4.86
C GLN A 827 -7.00 20.27 -6.30
N SER A 828 -8.28 20.04 -6.61
CA SER A 828 -8.86 20.36 -7.92
C SER A 828 -9.99 21.36 -7.78
N THR A 829 -10.04 22.34 -8.68
CA THR A 829 -11.14 23.32 -8.77
C THR A 829 -11.59 23.45 -10.22
N ILE A 830 -12.90 23.44 -10.45
CA ILE A 830 -13.48 23.62 -11.79
C ILE A 830 -13.99 25.05 -11.88
N LYS A 831 -13.48 25.82 -12.86
CA LYS A 831 -14.08 27.10 -13.23
C LYS A 831 -15.09 26.83 -14.35
N LEU A 832 -16.36 27.05 -14.04
CA LEU A 832 -17.48 26.98 -14.99
C LEU A 832 -17.42 28.12 -16.00
#